data_AF-A0A9E2ZAY1-F1
#
_entry.id   AF-A0A9E2ZAY1-F1
#
_cell.length_a   1.000
_cell.length_b   1.000
_cell.length_c   1.000
_cell.angle_alpha   90.00
_cell.angle_beta   90.00
_cell.angle_gamma   90.00
#
_symmetry.space_group_name_H-M   'P 1'
#
loop_
_entity.id
_entity.type
_entity.pdbx_description
1 polymer ?
#
loop_
_entity_poly.entity_id
_entity_poly.type
_entity_poly.pdbx_seq_one_letter_code
_entity_poly.pdbx_strand_id
1 'polypeptide(L)'
;MVSTTGGVAFSASRTRQAVADMPELAERDGAVPVLRLAWPLSDDEPPPPTGFDTEVRLPLRNGMVGADLLAGFAAQVPDLLLALPGLSRIEIADRSWWREDTGDSVAVLHCPDGPVRWLLSRSAGELAAADVAGLGVEARQRPEWTVCWAVPLDDNGTPLPIGDDVLHAPTPTEERLSLPARLIATVPLEPSRRRLRPGPAADAVLAAAAETFVRLVLASPADQRVLLVPTPDFPKSEVDGQLRAMVVESLRSAVWLPLHTGGVVAPARARVLDVVAPELAELLADGVDGLVLAGLSDRRFAVRLAAVGVSRLGLAELVAAVSGHARAPSWWARFYAAIEPVAERDPVAREELGALPVPLVDGRLAIGPRDVLLPDFDDEIIRALPTTEDAGNGVGGFTAVRVAHPDAVHPLLERLGARRAGPPELLDAMRSAVERSMDDAESGMDVTALADTVLWLVESTGVRRGERPWLAALALPDVDGELRGAEELILPTSPLRAVFAEDAVGKDAPVGVLADEVAERWPDDVLAAVGVLDSFVVVVDQSPTSPDHGLVDERDWWAWIDGDVSPPAGLVAVRDLDLVADDKWPAALSLLASAPETWQALSRPHGHTVWWLSRNAGLAGAPPREWRLAEAETLAGLYDPIPDLGLRDDLLTAIGVRSDLVVTDAVDAADVLRRLGDPDRTLSAGRAMRTHAVVAAAVRSGAVEPAEVELCDRVRVLTGEAVPADRVVMLDSPWLLAVFPAEEVLAADPDDAEALAELLDLPLAADEVDADALVGDGVAVAWSDLGAVVAASELVDRPVPAGIVVVHDQLGVRRADGVHQVSWWVTEDGVVHVEDTPSGMARGLAWAVDRWDERHLLAALLEEPTAGAYLA
;
A
#
# COMPACT_ATOMS: atom_id res chain seq x y z
N MET A 1 -97.77 12.24 8.75
CA MET A 1 -97.28 10.86 8.86
C MET A 1 -98.50 9.98 9.09
N VAL A 2 -98.76 9.07 8.16
CA VAL A 2 -99.88 8.13 8.21
C VAL A 2 -99.29 6.74 8.50
N SER A 3 -99.90 5.96 9.38
CA SER A 3 -99.59 4.54 9.57
C SER A 3 -100.86 3.70 9.47
N THR A 4 -100.70 2.38 9.43
CA THR A 4 -101.83 1.42 9.44
C THR A 4 -102.65 1.44 10.74
N THR A 5 -102.14 2.07 11.80
CA THR A 5 -102.76 2.12 13.14
C THR A 5 -103.19 3.52 13.58
N GLY A 6 -103.02 4.53 12.72
CA GLY A 6 -103.34 5.93 13.03
C GLY A 6 -102.36 6.91 12.39
N GLY A 7 -102.51 8.20 12.64
CA GLY A 7 -101.65 9.18 11.99
C GLY A 7 -101.58 10.52 12.71
N VAL A 8 -100.47 11.22 12.47
CA VAL A 8 -100.23 12.56 13.01
C VAL A 8 -99.85 13.54 11.91
N ALA A 9 -100.37 14.76 12.01
CA ALA A 9 -100.01 15.90 11.20
C ALA A 9 -99.28 16.95 12.05
N PHE A 10 -98.40 17.70 11.39
CA PHE A 10 -97.72 18.86 11.94
C PHE A 10 -98.07 20.07 11.07
N SER A 11 -98.49 21.17 11.69
CA SER A 11 -98.97 22.34 10.99
C SER A 11 -98.54 23.62 11.69
N ALA A 12 -97.76 24.46 10.98
CA ALA A 12 -97.33 25.76 11.48
C ALA A 12 -98.52 26.65 11.88
N SER A 13 -99.63 26.59 11.12
CA SER A 13 -100.82 27.38 11.42
C SER A 13 -101.49 26.91 12.71
N ARG A 14 -101.64 25.59 12.88
CA ARG A 14 -102.22 25.01 14.12
C ARG A 14 -101.28 25.21 15.31
N THR A 15 -99.95 25.12 15.13
CA THR A 15 -98.99 25.42 16.20
C THR A 15 -99.17 26.85 16.67
N ARG A 16 -99.21 27.80 15.72
CA ARG A 16 -99.36 29.23 16.02
C ARG A 16 -100.68 29.53 16.73
N GLN A 17 -101.76 28.86 16.35
CA GLN A 17 -103.05 29.00 17.02
C GLN A 17 -103.02 28.44 18.46
N ALA A 18 -102.38 27.28 18.66
CA ALA A 18 -102.30 26.64 19.98
C ALA A 18 -101.43 27.40 20.99
N VAL A 19 -100.49 28.21 20.51
CA VAL A 19 -99.56 29.00 21.34
C VAL A 19 -99.77 30.52 21.17
N ALA A 20 -100.91 30.93 20.63
CA ALA A 20 -101.19 32.33 20.29
C ALA A 20 -101.10 33.28 21.50
N ASP A 21 -101.40 32.76 22.70
CA ASP A 21 -101.39 33.51 23.95
C ASP A 21 -100.01 33.53 24.64
N MET A 22 -98.98 32.91 24.05
CA MET A 22 -97.61 32.93 24.59
C MET A 22 -96.87 34.21 24.19
N PRO A 23 -96.36 35.01 25.14
CA PRO A 23 -95.67 36.26 24.83
C PRO A 23 -94.43 36.06 23.94
N GLU A 24 -93.73 34.93 24.07
CA GLU A 24 -92.53 34.60 23.29
C GLU A 24 -92.81 34.43 21.78
N LEU A 25 -94.07 34.29 21.37
CA LEU A 25 -94.45 34.19 19.95
C LEU A 25 -94.29 35.54 19.22
N ALA A 26 -94.57 36.64 19.91
CA ALA A 26 -94.41 37.99 19.37
C ALA A 26 -92.92 38.36 19.22
N GLU A 27 -92.08 37.93 20.15
CA GLU A 27 -90.63 38.16 20.11
C GLU A 27 -89.92 37.41 18.97
N ARG A 28 -90.57 36.39 18.39
CA ARG A 28 -90.03 35.56 17.30
C ARG A 28 -90.72 35.83 15.97
N ASP A 29 -91.32 37.00 15.78
CA ASP A 29 -92.04 37.40 14.56
C ASP A 29 -93.09 36.36 14.11
N GLY A 30 -93.75 35.69 15.07
CA GLY A 30 -94.76 34.66 14.77
C GLY A 30 -94.20 33.35 14.20
N ALA A 31 -92.89 33.13 14.27
CA ALA A 31 -92.25 31.87 13.90
C ALA A 31 -92.51 30.79 14.97
N VAL A 32 -92.95 29.62 14.54
CA VAL A 32 -93.28 28.48 15.42
C VAL A 32 -92.55 27.21 15.00
N PRO A 33 -92.13 26.36 15.96
CA PRO A 33 -91.51 25.08 15.65
C PRO A 33 -92.58 24.10 15.14
N VAL A 34 -92.68 23.96 13.81
CA VAL A 34 -93.74 23.21 13.12
C VAL A 34 -93.86 21.76 13.62
N LEU A 35 -92.73 21.11 13.93
CA LEU A 35 -92.67 19.69 14.30
C LEU A 35 -92.81 19.42 15.81
N ARG A 36 -93.20 20.41 16.63
CA ARG A 36 -93.22 20.25 18.10
C ARG A 36 -94.57 19.83 18.67
N LEU A 37 -95.67 20.26 18.06
CA LEU A 37 -97.03 19.86 18.43
C LEU A 37 -97.58 18.93 17.35
N ALA A 38 -98.09 17.78 17.75
CA ALA A 38 -98.70 16.80 16.85
C ALA A 38 -100.23 16.89 16.96
N TRP A 39 -100.91 16.90 15.81
CA TRP A 39 -102.37 16.80 15.74
C TRP A 39 -102.76 15.45 15.17
N PRO A 40 -103.87 14.85 15.62
CA PRO A 40 -104.41 13.67 14.97
C PRO A 40 -104.73 14.00 13.50
N LEU A 41 -104.43 13.06 12.62
CA LEU A 41 -104.96 13.07 11.25
C LEU A 41 -106.46 12.74 11.29
N SER A 42 -107.18 13.24 10.30
CA SER A 42 -108.60 12.95 10.15
C SER A 42 -108.81 11.55 9.59
N ASP A 43 -109.93 10.91 9.95
CA ASP A 43 -110.23 9.51 9.59
C ASP A 43 -110.45 9.29 8.08
N ASP A 44 -110.58 10.38 7.30
CA ASP A 44 -110.72 10.41 5.84
C ASP A 44 -109.37 10.46 5.10
N GLU A 45 -108.25 10.55 5.82
CA GLU A 45 -106.92 10.55 5.22
C GLU A 45 -106.59 9.17 4.61
N PRO A 46 -106.11 9.10 3.35
CA PRO A 46 -105.81 7.82 2.70
C PRO A 46 -104.75 7.02 3.49
N PRO A 47 -104.92 5.69 3.67
CA PRO A 47 -103.92 4.86 4.33
C PRO A 47 -102.61 4.81 3.54
N PRO A 48 -101.50 4.33 4.14
CA PRO A 48 -100.26 4.13 3.43
C PRO A 48 -100.44 3.22 2.20
N PRO A 49 -99.62 3.37 1.14
CA PRO A 49 -99.65 2.49 -0.01
C PRO A 49 -99.47 1.01 0.38
N THR A 50 -100.14 0.11 -0.35
CA THR A 50 -100.06 -1.34 -0.12
C THR A 50 -98.60 -1.81 -0.07
N GLY A 51 -98.22 -2.49 1.01
CA GLY A 51 -96.85 -2.98 1.24
C GLY A 51 -96.00 -2.11 2.18
N PHE A 52 -96.50 -0.94 2.60
CA PHE A 52 -95.82 -0.07 3.57
C PHE A 52 -96.65 0.07 4.85
N ASP A 53 -95.98 -0.02 6.01
CA ASP A 53 -96.62 0.18 7.33
C ASP A 53 -96.82 1.67 7.67
N THR A 54 -96.06 2.56 7.02
CA THR A 54 -96.03 3.99 7.32
C THR A 54 -95.69 4.82 6.08
N GLU A 55 -96.33 5.98 5.94
CA GLU A 55 -96.06 6.97 4.90
C GLU A 55 -95.80 8.36 5.51
N VAL A 56 -94.70 9.00 5.09
CA VAL A 56 -94.36 10.37 5.50
C VAL A 56 -94.59 11.32 4.32
N ARG A 57 -95.72 12.04 4.36
CA ARG A 57 -96.09 13.06 3.37
C ARG A 57 -95.48 14.41 3.75
N LEU A 58 -94.61 14.96 2.88
CA LEU A 58 -93.96 16.26 3.07
C LEU A 58 -94.32 17.20 1.93
N PRO A 59 -95.18 18.22 2.14
CA PRO A 59 -95.49 19.20 1.12
C PRO A 59 -94.26 20.07 0.83
N LEU A 60 -93.97 20.29 -0.45
CA LEU A 60 -92.88 21.16 -0.89
C LEU A 60 -93.24 22.63 -0.67
N ARG A 61 -92.24 23.43 -0.25
CA ARG A 61 -92.38 24.89 -0.20
C ARG A 61 -92.39 25.46 -1.63
N ASN A 62 -93.08 26.58 -1.82
CA ASN A 62 -93.07 27.30 -3.09
C ASN A 62 -91.64 27.61 -3.53
N GLY A 63 -91.30 27.28 -4.78
CA GLY A 63 -89.96 27.46 -5.36
C GLY A 63 -89.02 26.25 -5.23
N MET A 64 -89.41 25.19 -4.50
CA MET A 64 -88.65 23.93 -4.47
C MET A 64 -88.96 23.05 -5.68
N VAL A 65 -87.94 22.58 -6.38
CA VAL A 65 -88.05 21.62 -7.48
C VAL A 65 -87.92 20.20 -6.92
N GLY A 66 -88.96 19.38 -7.07
CA GLY A 66 -88.97 18.02 -6.52
C GLY A 66 -87.89 17.10 -7.11
N ALA A 67 -87.56 17.27 -8.40
CA ALA A 67 -86.51 16.49 -9.07
C ALA A 67 -85.12 16.70 -8.43
N ASP A 68 -84.78 17.94 -8.07
CA ASP A 68 -83.49 18.27 -7.44
C ASP A 68 -83.35 17.64 -6.05
N LEU A 69 -84.46 17.59 -5.29
CA LEU A 69 -84.50 16.91 -3.99
C LEU A 69 -84.29 15.39 -4.14
N LEU A 70 -84.96 14.76 -5.11
CA LEU A 70 -84.80 13.33 -5.37
C LEU A 70 -83.39 12.99 -5.86
N ALA A 71 -82.78 13.87 -6.66
CA ALA A 71 -81.38 13.73 -7.06
C ALA A 71 -80.44 13.84 -5.85
N GLY A 72 -80.66 14.81 -4.95
CA GLY A 72 -79.90 14.97 -3.71
C GLY A 72 -80.08 13.80 -2.72
N PHE A 73 -81.26 13.20 -2.66
CA PHE A 73 -81.49 11.98 -1.88
C PHE A 73 -80.74 10.79 -2.47
N ALA A 74 -80.84 10.59 -3.79
CA ALA A 74 -80.14 9.51 -4.49
C ALA A 74 -78.62 9.54 -4.27
N ALA A 75 -78.02 10.73 -4.24
CA ALA A 75 -76.59 10.89 -3.95
C ALA A 75 -76.18 10.44 -2.54
N GLN A 76 -77.10 10.50 -1.56
CA GLN A 76 -76.84 10.12 -0.15
C GLN A 76 -77.19 8.65 0.14
N VAL A 77 -77.90 7.96 -0.76
CA VAL A 77 -78.33 6.57 -0.54
C VAL A 77 -77.19 5.61 -0.24
N PRO A 78 -76.05 5.62 -0.98
CA PRO A 78 -74.93 4.72 -0.67
C PRO A 78 -74.42 4.90 0.76
N ASP A 79 -74.27 6.15 1.21
CA ASP A 79 -73.78 6.48 2.55
C ASP A 79 -74.74 5.99 3.63
N LEU A 80 -76.05 6.17 3.43
CA LEU A 80 -77.08 5.70 4.35
C LEU A 80 -77.11 4.17 4.45
N LEU A 81 -76.92 3.46 3.33
CA LEU A 81 -76.80 2.01 3.31
C LEU A 81 -75.53 1.53 4.03
N LEU A 82 -74.44 2.30 4.03
CA LEU A 82 -73.25 1.98 4.83
C LEU A 82 -73.44 2.30 6.31
N ALA A 83 -74.06 3.44 6.60
CA ALA A 83 -74.23 4.02 7.93
C ALA A 83 -75.24 3.27 8.80
N LEU A 84 -76.30 2.72 8.20
CA LEU A 84 -77.41 2.11 8.93
C LEU A 84 -77.44 0.60 8.66
N PRO A 85 -76.93 -0.23 9.59
CA PRO A 85 -76.93 -1.69 9.43
C PRO A 85 -78.32 -2.30 9.24
N GLY A 86 -79.35 -1.70 9.83
CA GLY A 86 -80.74 -2.15 9.68
C GLY A 86 -81.42 -1.77 8.36
N LEU A 87 -80.79 -0.92 7.53
CA LEU A 87 -81.35 -0.48 6.26
C LEU A 87 -80.81 -1.33 5.11
N SER A 88 -81.67 -2.14 4.50
CA SER A 88 -81.29 -3.10 3.45
C SER A 88 -81.52 -2.60 2.02
N ARG A 89 -82.52 -1.72 1.81
CA ARG A 89 -82.93 -1.25 0.48
C ARG A 89 -83.52 0.16 0.54
N ILE A 90 -83.21 0.99 -0.45
CA ILE A 90 -83.85 2.29 -0.70
C ILE A 90 -84.30 2.32 -2.16
N GLU A 91 -85.50 2.81 -2.41
CA GLU A 91 -86.06 3.02 -3.76
C GLU A 91 -86.44 4.48 -3.94
N ILE A 92 -86.01 5.08 -5.05
CA ILE A 92 -86.34 6.45 -5.42
C ILE A 92 -86.79 6.45 -6.86
N ALA A 93 -88.10 6.66 -7.06
CA ALA A 93 -88.76 6.53 -8.36
C ALA A 93 -88.50 5.14 -8.97
N ASP A 94 -87.86 5.05 -10.13
CA ASP A 94 -87.53 3.83 -10.86
C ASP A 94 -86.16 3.24 -10.49
N ARG A 95 -85.40 3.91 -9.62
CA ARG A 95 -84.06 3.47 -9.18
C ARG A 95 -84.12 2.77 -7.83
N SER A 96 -83.34 1.71 -7.69
CA SER A 96 -83.21 0.96 -6.45
C SER A 96 -81.75 0.79 -6.06
N TRP A 97 -81.50 0.85 -4.76
CA TRP A 97 -80.23 0.55 -4.15
C TRP A 97 -80.45 -0.46 -3.03
N TRP A 98 -79.60 -1.47 -2.94
CA TRP A 98 -79.65 -2.41 -1.82
C TRP A 98 -78.25 -2.86 -1.42
N ARG A 99 -78.14 -3.30 -0.17
CA ARG A 99 -76.91 -3.81 0.41
C ARG A 99 -77.00 -5.31 0.58
N GLU A 100 -75.95 -6.01 0.17
CA GLU A 100 -75.70 -7.42 0.48
C GLU A 100 -74.43 -7.49 1.35
N ASP A 101 -74.57 -7.95 2.60
CA ASP A 101 -73.43 -8.15 3.49
C ASP A 101 -72.84 -9.55 3.26
N THR A 102 -71.59 -9.60 2.80
CA THR A 102 -70.80 -10.84 2.71
C THR A 102 -70.02 -11.03 4.01
N GLY A 103 -69.92 -12.27 4.51
CA GLY A 103 -69.44 -12.58 5.87
C GLY A 103 -68.01 -12.12 6.23
N ASP A 104 -67.24 -11.62 5.27
CA ASP A 104 -65.83 -11.23 5.41
C ASP A 104 -65.62 -9.74 5.72
N SER A 105 -66.58 -9.11 6.42
CA SER A 105 -66.60 -7.65 6.64
C SER A 105 -66.70 -6.83 5.33
N VAL A 106 -67.15 -7.46 4.25
CA VAL A 106 -67.33 -6.84 2.94
C VAL A 106 -68.82 -6.67 2.66
N ALA A 107 -69.25 -5.46 2.28
CA ALA A 107 -70.60 -5.19 1.83
C ALA A 107 -70.60 -4.85 0.33
N VAL A 108 -71.53 -5.43 -0.41
CA VAL A 108 -71.77 -5.10 -1.82
C VAL A 108 -72.98 -4.18 -1.89
N LEU A 109 -72.76 -2.95 -2.35
CA LEU A 109 -73.84 -2.01 -2.66
C LEU A 109 -74.19 -2.14 -4.12
N HIS A 110 -75.42 -2.57 -4.40
CA HIS A 110 -75.95 -2.57 -5.75
C HIS A 110 -76.53 -1.19 -6.03
N CYS A 111 -75.85 -0.42 -6.88
CA CYS A 111 -76.28 0.88 -7.34
C CYS A 111 -76.78 0.79 -8.80
N PRO A 112 -77.58 1.77 -9.27
CA PRO A 112 -78.00 1.85 -10.68
C PRO A 112 -76.83 1.86 -11.67
N ASP A 113 -75.69 2.41 -11.27
CA ASP A 113 -74.49 2.51 -12.12
C ASP A 113 -73.57 1.27 -12.04
N GLY A 114 -73.93 0.26 -11.23
CA GLY A 114 -73.18 -0.97 -11.02
C GLY A 114 -72.94 -1.31 -9.54
N PRO A 115 -72.56 -2.56 -9.23
CA PRO A 115 -72.24 -2.96 -7.86
C PRO A 115 -70.88 -2.39 -7.41
N VAL A 116 -70.80 -1.94 -6.16
CA VAL A 116 -69.55 -1.46 -5.53
C VAL A 116 -69.30 -2.27 -4.27
N ARG A 117 -68.11 -2.87 -4.18
CA ARG A 117 -67.68 -3.66 -3.01
C ARG A 117 -66.99 -2.74 -2.01
N TRP A 118 -67.36 -2.83 -0.74
CA TRP A 118 -66.80 -2.03 0.35
C TRP A 118 -66.28 -2.93 1.45
N LEU A 119 -65.02 -2.76 1.86
CA LEU A 119 -64.51 -3.33 3.09
C LEU A 119 -64.86 -2.42 4.26
N LEU A 120 -65.48 -3.00 5.29
CA LEU A 120 -66.03 -2.28 6.42
C LEU A 120 -65.36 -2.70 7.74
N SER A 121 -65.20 -1.75 8.65
CA SER A 121 -64.83 -2.02 10.04
C SER A 121 -65.72 -1.21 10.95
N ARG A 122 -66.44 -1.88 11.85
CA ARG A 122 -67.45 -1.26 12.71
C ARG A 122 -67.08 -1.40 14.19
N SER A 123 -67.47 -0.38 14.95
CA SER A 123 -67.38 -0.35 16.41
C SER A 123 -68.59 0.34 16.98
N ALA A 124 -68.95 -0.03 18.21
CA ALA A 124 -69.95 0.65 18.98
C ALA A 124 -69.57 0.62 20.45
N GLY A 125 -70.08 1.57 21.22
CA GLY A 125 -69.86 1.65 22.66
C GLY A 125 -70.75 2.70 23.30
N GLU A 126 -70.48 2.99 24.57
CA GLU A 126 -71.18 4.02 25.34
C GLU A 126 -70.17 5.05 25.86
N LEU A 127 -70.49 6.34 25.76
CA LEU A 127 -69.69 7.42 26.33
C LEU A 127 -69.81 7.45 27.85
N ALA A 128 -68.72 7.78 28.56
CA ALA A 128 -68.78 7.92 30.00
C ALA A 128 -69.63 9.13 30.40
N ALA A 129 -70.26 9.07 31.58
CA ALA A 129 -71.11 10.15 32.08
C ALA A 129 -70.38 11.51 32.18
N ALA A 130 -69.06 11.48 32.41
CA ALA A 130 -68.20 12.67 32.43
C ALA A 130 -68.08 13.31 31.04
N ASP A 131 -68.02 12.51 29.97
CA ASP A 131 -67.81 12.99 28.60
C ASP A 131 -69.04 13.67 28.01
N VAL A 132 -70.24 13.22 28.41
CA VAL A 132 -71.53 13.77 27.96
C VAL A 132 -72.09 14.87 28.86
N ALA A 133 -71.42 15.19 29.98
CA ALA A 133 -71.93 16.13 30.97
C ALA A 133 -72.26 17.52 30.38
N GLY A 134 -71.41 18.01 29.47
CA GLY A 134 -71.57 19.30 28.76
C GLY A 134 -72.51 19.28 27.54
N LEU A 135 -73.11 18.13 27.21
CA LEU A 135 -74.01 17.97 26.06
C LEU A 135 -75.49 18.15 26.44
N GLY A 136 -76.36 18.20 25.43
CA GLY A 136 -77.81 18.32 25.62
C GLY A 136 -78.43 17.09 26.30
N VAL A 137 -79.64 17.23 26.84
CA VAL A 137 -80.37 16.16 27.56
C VAL A 137 -80.49 14.89 26.72
N GLU A 138 -80.74 15.03 25.42
CA GLU A 138 -80.88 13.91 24.47
C GLU A 138 -79.58 13.08 24.38
N ALA A 139 -78.41 13.73 24.30
CA ALA A 139 -77.11 13.07 24.24
C ALA A 139 -76.71 12.41 25.57
N ARG A 140 -77.23 12.89 26.70
CA ARG A 140 -77.02 12.25 28.02
C ARG A 140 -77.93 11.05 28.23
N GLN A 141 -79.12 11.05 27.64
CA GLN A 141 -80.06 9.93 27.70
C GLN A 141 -79.72 8.81 26.72
N ARG A 142 -78.92 9.11 25.70
CA ARG A 142 -78.45 8.18 24.67
C ARG A 142 -76.95 8.36 24.43
N PRO A 143 -76.10 7.84 25.34
CA PRO A 143 -74.66 7.96 25.25
C PRO A 143 -74.05 6.95 24.26
N GLU A 144 -74.87 6.13 23.60
CA GLU A 144 -74.40 5.14 22.64
C GLU A 144 -73.78 5.81 21.41
N TRP A 145 -72.65 5.28 20.96
CA TRP A 145 -71.99 5.71 19.75
C TRP A 145 -71.65 4.53 18.84
N THR A 146 -71.53 4.82 17.55
CA THR A 146 -71.10 3.88 16.52
C THR A 146 -70.08 4.54 15.61
N VAL A 147 -69.08 3.76 15.17
CA VAL A 147 -68.12 4.12 14.14
C VAL A 147 -68.14 3.05 13.05
N CYS A 148 -68.10 3.48 11.80
CA CYS A 148 -67.93 2.63 10.62
C CYS A 148 -66.90 3.26 9.70
N TRP A 149 -65.79 2.57 9.49
CA TRP A 149 -64.89 2.85 8.38
C TRP A 149 -65.28 2.04 7.16
N ALA A 150 -65.22 2.65 5.98
CA ALA A 150 -65.54 2.00 4.73
C ALA A 150 -64.52 2.38 3.64
N VAL A 151 -63.94 1.39 2.97
CA VAL A 151 -63.06 1.61 1.79
C VAL A 151 -63.55 0.77 0.61
N PRO A 152 -63.66 1.34 -0.61
CA PRO A 152 -64.06 0.58 -1.77
C PRO A 152 -62.96 -0.42 -2.16
N LEU A 153 -63.35 -1.52 -2.77
CA LEU A 153 -62.45 -2.54 -3.29
C LEU A 153 -62.53 -2.59 -4.82
N ASP A 154 -61.41 -2.91 -5.47
CA ASP A 154 -61.42 -3.28 -6.90
C ASP A 154 -61.92 -4.72 -7.11
N ASP A 155 -61.96 -5.16 -8.38
CA ASP A 155 -62.40 -6.51 -8.76
C ASP A 155 -61.52 -7.63 -8.18
N ASN A 156 -60.27 -7.32 -7.79
CA ASN A 156 -59.32 -8.25 -7.19
C ASN A 156 -59.37 -8.23 -5.66
N GLY A 157 -60.24 -7.41 -5.05
CA GLY A 157 -60.32 -7.23 -3.60
C GLY A 157 -59.27 -6.27 -3.02
N THR A 158 -58.55 -5.53 -3.86
CA THR A 158 -57.57 -4.52 -3.43
C THR A 158 -58.28 -3.27 -2.92
N PRO A 159 -57.94 -2.76 -1.74
CA PRO A 159 -58.47 -1.47 -1.28
C PRO A 159 -58.13 -0.34 -2.24
N LEU A 160 -59.12 0.51 -2.51
CA LEU A 160 -59.03 1.73 -3.30
C LEU A 160 -59.11 2.94 -2.35
N PRO A 161 -57.97 3.50 -1.91
CA PRO A 161 -57.95 4.60 -0.94
C PRO A 161 -58.73 5.83 -1.38
N ILE A 162 -59.56 6.38 -0.49
CA ILE A 162 -60.28 7.65 -0.70
C ILE A 162 -59.40 8.79 -0.16
N GLY A 163 -58.92 9.71 -0.99
CA GLY A 163 -58.00 10.79 -0.53
C GLY A 163 -58.69 12.05 0.01
N ASP A 164 -59.93 12.27 -0.40
CA ASP A 164 -60.69 13.51 -0.17
C ASP A 164 -62.13 13.15 0.17
N ASP A 165 -62.47 13.14 1.47
CA ASP A 165 -63.84 12.87 1.93
C ASP A 165 -64.24 13.81 3.07
N VAL A 166 -65.39 13.59 3.68
CA VAL A 166 -65.83 14.27 4.90
C VAL A 166 -66.22 13.27 5.99
N LEU A 167 -66.33 13.74 7.23
CA LEU A 167 -66.96 12.96 8.29
C LEU A 167 -68.47 12.86 8.05
N HIS A 168 -69.04 11.66 8.11
CA HIS A 168 -70.48 11.42 7.95
C HIS A 168 -71.14 11.14 9.31
N ALA A 169 -72.22 11.85 9.64
CA ALA A 169 -72.90 11.74 10.94
C ALA A 169 -74.44 11.81 10.89
N PRO A 170 -75.16 10.87 10.24
CA PRO A 170 -74.74 9.91 9.21
C PRO A 170 -74.71 10.54 7.81
N THR A 171 -75.14 11.79 7.67
CA THR A 171 -75.03 12.58 6.44
C THR A 171 -73.68 13.32 6.38
N PRO A 172 -73.23 13.73 5.18
CA PRO A 172 -71.99 14.50 5.01
C PRO A 172 -71.95 15.76 5.90
N THR A 173 -70.86 15.95 6.63
CA THR A 173 -70.57 17.19 7.37
C THR A 173 -69.59 18.09 6.58
N GLU A 174 -69.26 19.26 7.11
CA GLU A 174 -68.22 20.16 6.58
C GLU A 174 -66.81 19.81 7.12
N GLU A 175 -66.67 18.80 7.99
CA GLU A 175 -65.36 18.33 8.48
C GLU A 175 -64.66 17.49 7.39
N ARG A 176 -63.77 18.14 6.64
CA ARG A 176 -63.00 17.48 5.57
C ARG A 176 -61.98 16.52 6.15
N LEU A 177 -61.89 15.32 5.60
CA LEU A 177 -60.95 14.27 5.96
C LEU A 177 -60.06 13.91 4.77
N SER A 178 -58.83 13.51 5.09
CA SER A 178 -57.80 13.12 4.13
C SER A 178 -57.30 11.68 4.34
N LEU A 179 -58.03 10.91 5.16
CA LEU A 179 -57.77 9.51 5.47
C LEU A 179 -58.25 8.60 4.35
N PRO A 180 -57.58 7.47 4.09
CA PRO A 180 -57.77 6.63 2.90
C PRO A 180 -59.08 5.81 2.90
N ALA A 181 -60.01 6.10 3.81
CA ALA A 181 -61.30 5.44 3.94
C ALA A 181 -62.35 6.46 4.38
N ARG A 182 -63.61 6.15 4.14
CA ARG A 182 -64.75 6.96 4.58
C ARG A 182 -65.06 6.70 6.04
N LEU A 183 -65.22 7.77 6.82
CA LEU A 183 -65.63 7.69 8.22
C LEU A 183 -67.11 8.05 8.38
N ILE A 184 -67.88 7.11 8.91
CA ILE A 184 -69.25 7.34 9.39
C ILE A 184 -69.25 7.14 10.90
N ALA A 185 -69.58 8.19 11.66
CA ALA A 185 -69.59 8.12 13.12
C ALA A 185 -70.68 8.98 13.75
N THR A 186 -71.19 8.53 14.90
CA THR A 186 -72.11 9.31 15.72
C THR A 186 -71.31 10.26 16.62
N VAL A 187 -70.94 11.41 16.08
CA VAL A 187 -70.20 12.45 16.81
C VAL A 187 -71.14 13.54 17.34
N PRO A 188 -70.80 14.24 18.45
CA PRO A 188 -71.49 15.45 18.84
C PRO A 188 -71.37 16.52 17.75
N LEU A 189 -72.49 17.05 17.25
CA LEU A 189 -72.52 18.11 16.25
C LEU A 189 -72.96 19.44 16.85
N GLU A 190 -72.53 20.54 16.24
CA GLU A 190 -73.07 21.87 16.49
C GLU A 190 -74.57 21.95 16.11
N PRO A 191 -75.33 22.98 16.58
CA PRO A 191 -76.73 23.15 16.20
C PRO A 191 -76.99 23.23 14.69
N SER A 192 -76.00 23.68 13.91
CA SER A 192 -76.02 23.69 12.44
C SER A 192 -76.05 22.28 11.83
N ARG A 193 -75.62 21.26 12.59
CA ARG A 193 -75.36 19.88 12.19
C ARG A 193 -74.35 19.73 11.05
N ARG A 194 -73.55 20.77 10.81
CA ARG A 194 -72.53 20.79 9.75
C ARG A 194 -71.11 20.62 10.27
N ARG A 195 -70.87 20.96 11.53
CA ARG A 195 -69.55 20.89 12.15
C ARG A 195 -69.61 20.05 13.41
N LEU A 196 -68.49 19.41 13.71
CA LEU A 196 -68.30 18.68 14.95
C LEU A 196 -68.23 19.68 16.11
N ARG A 197 -68.84 19.35 17.24
CA ARG A 197 -68.71 20.11 18.48
C ARG A 197 -67.51 19.59 19.28
N PRO A 198 -66.44 20.38 19.47
CA PRO A 198 -65.25 19.92 20.20
C PRO A 198 -65.56 19.58 21.66
N GLY A 199 -64.83 18.60 22.21
CA GLY A 199 -64.88 18.22 23.62
C GLY A 199 -64.70 16.72 23.86
N PRO A 200 -64.72 16.27 25.14
CA PRO A 200 -64.35 14.91 25.53
C PRO A 200 -65.14 13.81 24.83
N ALA A 201 -66.45 14.02 24.59
CA ALA A 201 -67.28 13.09 23.84
C ALA A 201 -66.86 12.93 22.37
N ALA A 202 -66.41 14.00 21.71
CA ALA A 202 -65.89 13.91 20.36
C ALA A 202 -64.52 13.23 20.35
N ASP A 203 -63.64 13.58 21.28
CA ASP A 203 -62.31 12.96 21.43
C ASP A 203 -62.40 11.44 21.64
N ALA A 204 -63.32 10.99 22.50
CA ALA A 204 -63.55 9.57 22.74
C ALA A 204 -64.01 8.80 21.49
N VAL A 205 -64.93 9.38 20.70
CA VAL A 205 -65.39 8.75 19.44
C VAL A 205 -64.30 8.76 18.37
N LEU A 206 -63.50 9.83 18.28
CA LEU A 206 -62.37 9.91 17.35
C LEU A 206 -61.25 8.93 17.73
N ALA A 207 -60.97 8.74 19.02
CA ALA A 207 -60.04 7.72 19.50
C ALA A 207 -60.52 6.30 19.15
N ALA A 208 -61.79 6.00 19.41
CA ALA A 208 -62.40 4.74 18.99
C ALA A 208 -62.38 4.55 17.46
N ALA A 209 -62.51 5.65 16.69
CA ALA A 209 -62.37 5.61 15.25
C ALA A 209 -60.94 5.25 14.83
N ALA A 210 -59.91 5.82 15.46
CA ALA A 210 -58.52 5.46 15.17
C ALA A 210 -58.22 3.97 15.46
N GLU A 211 -58.71 3.43 16.59
CA GLU A 211 -58.58 1.99 16.91
C GLU A 211 -59.32 1.11 15.91
N THR A 212 -60.51 1.54 15.47
CA THR A 212 -61.33 0.81 14.49
C THR A 212 -60.70 0.80 13.10
N PHE A 213 -59.92 1.84 12.78
CA PHE A 213 -59.14 1.92 11.55
C PHE A 213 -58.07 0.83 11.49
N VAL A 214 -57.38 0.52 12.59
CA VAL A 214 -56.41 -0.59 12.65
C VAL A 214 -57.09 -1.92 12.29
N ARG A 215 -58.31 -2.16 12.77
CA ARG A 215 -59.09 -3.35 12.42
C ARG A 215 -59.45 -3.40 10.93
N LEU A 216 -59.72 -2.26 10.30
CA LEU A 216 -59.91 -2.18 8.85
C LEU A 216 -58.65 -2.62 8.10
N VAL A 217 -57.49 -2.13 8.53
CA VAL A 217 -56.20 -2.50 7.93
C VAL A 217 -55.93 -4.00 8.09
N LEU A 218 -56.20 -4.56 9.27
CA LEU A 218 -56.03 -6.00 9.53
C LEU A 218 -56.95 -6.88 8.69
N ALA A 219 -58.15 -6.40 8.36
CA ALA A 219 -59.11 -7.09 7.50
C ALA A 219 -58.70 -7.09 6.00
N SER A 220 -57.75 -6.24 5.61
CA SER A 220 -57.18 -6.26 4.26
C SER A 220 -56.08 -7.34 4.12
N PRO A 221 -55.86 -7.91 2.91
CA PRO A 221 -54.75 -8.80 2.62
C PRO A 221 -53.40 -8.21 3.04
N ALA A 222 -52.50 -9.04 3.60
CA ALA A 222 -51.29 -8.60 4.29
C ALA A 222 -50.35 -7.75 3.42
N ASP A 223 -50.24 -8.08 2.13
CA ASP A 223 -49.46 -7.39 1.11
C ASP A 223 -50.07 -6.04 0.66
N GLN A 224 -51.36 -5.83 0.92
CA GLN A 224 -52.12 -4.65 0.51
C GLN A 224 -52.35 -3.64 1.65
N ARG A 225 -52.12 -4.04 2.91
CA ARG A 225 -52.34 -3.20 4.11
C ARG A 225 -51.68 -1.82 4.04
N VAL A 226 -50.50 -1.76 3.42
CA VAL A 226 -49.72 -0.51 3.28
C VAL A 226 -50.48 0.54 2.46
N LEU A 227 -51.39 0.14 1.56
CA LEU A 227 -52.21 1.08 0.76
C LEU A 227 -53.14 1.94 1.62
N LEU A 228 -53.53 1.42 2.80
CA LEU A 228 -54.40 2.12 3.76
C LEU A 228 -53.62 2.97 4.77
N VAL A 229 -52.30 3.06 4.66
CA VAL A 229 -51.52 3.96 5.52
C VAL A 229 -51.68 5.40 5.01
N PRO A 230 -52.14 6.35 5.84
CA PRO A 230 -52.27 7.76 5.43
C PRO A 230 -50.92 8.35 5.01
N THR A 231 -50.88 9.01 3.85
CA THR A 231 -49.67 9.72 3.40
C THR A 231 -49.52 11.04 4.15
N PRO A 232 -48.31 11.48 4.53
CA PRO A 232 -48.10 12.78 5.15
C PRO A 232 -48.60 13.90 4.24
N ASP A 233 -49.48 14.76 4.73
CA ASP A 233 -50.03 15.93 4.03
C ASP A 233 -50.54 16.96 5.06
N PHE A 234 -50.83 18.19 4.61
CA PHE A 234 -51.46 19.20 5.44
C PHE A 234 -52.87 18.77 5.88
N PRO A 235 -53.22 18.91 7.17
CA PRO A 235 -54.59 18.62 7.63
C PRO A 235 -55.64 19.44 6.88
N LYS A 236 -56.71 18.78 6.42
CA LYS A 236 -57.82 19.44 5.71
C LYS A 236 -58.83 20.10 6.66
N SER A 237 -58.81 19.71 7.93
CA SER A 237 -59.57 20.28 9.05
C SER A 237 -58.83 19.99 10.37
N GLU A 238 -59.27 20.60 11.48
CA GLU A 238 -58.73 20.30 12.81
C GLU A 238 -59.00 18.84 13.21
N VAL A 239 -60.22 18.36 12.94
CA VAL A 239 -60.64 16.97 13.15
C VAL A 239 -59.76 16.00 12.35
N ASP A 240 -59.47 16.34 11.09
CA ASP A 240 -58.58 15.54 10.24
C ASP A 240 -57.16 15.45 10.79
N GLY A 241 -56.58 16.56 11.23
CA GLY A 241 -55.24 16.57 11.83
C GLY A 241 -55.17 15.71 13.08
N GLN A 242 -56.15 15.85 13.98
CA GLN A 242 -56.25 15.06 15.22
C GLN A 242 -56.42 13.57 14.91
N LEU A 243 -57.40 13.22 14.08
CA LEU A 243 -57.70 11.82 13.74
C LEU A 243 -56.56 11.15 12.98
N ARG A 244 -55.94 11.86 12.04
CA ARG A 244 -54.75 11.37 11.30
C ARG A 244 -53.60 11.07 12.25
N ALA A 245 -53.31 11.95 13.20
CA ALA A 245 -52.25 11.71 14.17
C ALA A 245 -52.53 10.45 15.02
N MET A 246 -53.77 10.28 15.50
CA MET A 246 -54.17 9.09 16.25
C MET A 246 -54.11 7.81 15.40
N VAL A 247 -54.56 7.85 14.14
CA VAL A 247 -54.49 6.72 13.21
C VAL A 247 -53.04 6.32 12.93
N VAL A 248 -52.18 7.29 12.60
CA VAL A 248 -50.76 7.02 12.30
C VAL A 248 -50.05 6.41 13.51
N GLU A 249 -50.27 6.95 14.71
CA GLU A 249 -49.68 6.40 15.94
C GLU A 249 -50.21 4.99 16.25
N SER A 250 -51.52 4.77 16.06
CA SER A 250 -52.13 3.43 16.23
C SER A 250 -51.56 2.41 15.23
N LEU A 251 -51.38 2.81 13.97
CA LEU A 251 -50.77 1.95 12.95
C LEU A 251 -49.30 1.70 13.21
N ARG A 252 -48.55 2.70 13.70
CA ARG A 252 -47.13 2.59 14.04
C ARG A 252 -46.89 1.54 15.13
N SER A 253 -47.78 1.46 16.11
CA SER A 253 -47.66 0.57 17.27
C SER A 253 -48.32 -0.81 17.07
N ALA A 254 -49.33 -0.92 16.20
CA ALA A 254 -50.03 -2.17 15.93
C ALA A 254 -49.18 -3.17 15.13
N VAL A 255 -49.34 -4.47 15.40
CA VAL A 255 -48.61 -5.56 14.72
C VAL A 255 -49.40 -6.01 13.47
N TRP A 256 -48.97 -5.58 12.28
CA TRP A 256 -49.69 -5.89 11.04
C TRP A 256 -48.82 -6.01 9.78
N LEU A 257 -47.56 -5.57 9.84
CA LEU A 257 -46.68 -5.52 8.67
C LEU A 257 -46.00 -6.89 8.46
N PRO A 258 -46.07 -7.50 7.26
CA PRO A 258 -45.57 -8.86 7.06
C PRO A 258 -44.04 -8.93 7.04
N LEU A 259 -43.49 -9.89 7.80
CA LEU A 259 -42.06 -10.20 7.83
C LEU A 259 -41.64 -11.10 6.66
N HIS A 260 -40.38 -11.02 6.26
CA HIS A 260 -39.82 -11.92 5.23
C HIS A 260 -39.79 -13.38 5.68
N THR A 261 -39.44 -13.64 6.94
CA THR A 261 -39.40 -14.97 7.57
C THR A 261 -40.79 -15.56 7.87
N GLY A 262 -41.87 -14.82 7.56
CA GLY A 262 -43.23 -15.16 7.94
C GLY A 262 -43.66 -14.53 9.27
N GLY A 263 -44.97 -14.35 9.44
CA GLY A 263 -45.54 -13.60 10.57
C GLY A 263 -45.65 -12.10 10.31
N VAL A 264 -45.87 -11.33 11.38
CA VAL A 264 -46.12 -9.88 11.33
C VAL A 264 -45.36 -9.14 12.43
N VAL A 265 -44.99 -7.88 12.16
CA VAL A 265 -44.29 -6.98 13.08
C VAL A 265 -45.01 -5.63 13.15
N ALA A 266 -44.78 -4.89 14.24
CA ALA A 266 -45.19 -3.50 14.33
C ALA A 266 -44.28 -2.61 13.46
N PRO A 267 -44.82 -1.65 12.68
CA PRO A 267 -44.01 -0.76 11.85
C PRO A 267 -42.88 -0.05 12.59
N ALA A 268 -43.07 0.33 13.86
CA ALA A 268 -42.02 0.96 14.68
C ALA A 268 -40.77 0.07 14.91
N ARG A 269 -40.89 -1.24 14.72
CA ARG A 269 -39.80 -2.22 14.85
C ARG A 269 -39.42 -2.85 13.51
N ALA A 270 -40.00 -2.36 12.42
CA ALA A 270 -39.81 -2.92 11.10
C ALA A 270 -38.67 -2.23 10.36
N ARG A 271 -37.95 -3.01 9.57
CA ARG A 271 -36.90 -2.56 8.66
C ARG A 271 -37.24 -3.02 7.25
N VAL A 272 -37.02 -2.17 6.27
CA VAL A 272 -37.19 -2.49 4.85
C VAL A 272 -35.90 -2.16 4.10
N LEU A 273 -35.51 -2.97 3.12
CA LEU A 273 -34.36 -2.65 2.28
C LEU A 273 -34.65 -1.39 1.47
N ASP A 274 -33.63 -0.57 1.24
CA ASP A 274 -33.81 0.61 0.38
C ASP A 274 -34.09 0.22 -1.09
N VAL A 275 -33.71 -1.00 -1.47
CA VAL A 275 -33.83 -1.55 -2.82
C VAL A 275 -34.66 -2.84 -2.85
N VAL A 276 -35.29 -3.11 -3.99
CA VAL A 276 -36.02 -4.36 -4.22
C VAL A 276 -35.02 -5.45 -4.60
N ALA A 277 -34.59 -6.23 -3.62
CA ALA A 277 -33.66 -7.36 -3.78
C ALA A 277 -34.13 -8.57 -2.95
N PRO A 278 -34.95 -9.47 -3.52
CA PRO A 278 -35.49 -10.63 -2.81
C PRO A 278 -34.41 -11.57 -2.27
N GLU A 279 -33.36 -11.86 -3.06
CA GLU A 279 -32.26 -12.74 -2.66
C GLU A 279 -31.47 -12.16 -1.49
N LEU A 280 -31.26 -10.83 -1.47
CA LEU A 280 -30.61 -10.13 -0.37
C LEU A 280 -31.47 -10.18 0.90
N ALA A 281 -32.79 -10.01 0.77
CA ALA A 281 -33.70 -10.11 1.90
C ALA A 281 -33.72 -11.52 2.51
N GLU A 282 -33.61 -12.56 1.69
CA GLU A 282 -33.52 -13.96 2.14
C GLU A 282 -32.23 -14.21 2.94
N LEU A 283 -31.07 -13.74 2.45
CA LEU A 283 -29.79 -13.90 3.14
C LEU A 283 -29.73 -13.17 4.49
N LEU A 284 -30.43 -12.04 4.61
CA LEU A 284 -30.46 -11.21 5.81
C LEU A 284 -31.53 -11.61 6.83
N ALA A 285 -32.46 -12.49 6.43
CA ALA A 285 -33.64 -12.83 7.21
C ALA A 285 -33.31 -13.34 8.63
N ASP A 286 -32.19 -14.05 8.76
CA ASP A 286 -31.70 -14.61 10.02
C ASP A 286 -30.87 -13.61 10.87
N GLY A 287 -30.36 -12.53 10.26
CA GLY A 287 -29.43 -11.58 10.89
C GLY A 287 -30.01 -10.19 11.18
N VAL A 288 -31.10 -9.81 10.49
CA VAL A 288 -31.74 -8.51 10.63
C VAL A 288 -33.14 -8.65 11.23
N ASP A 289 -33.25 -8.31 12.52
CA ASP A 289 -34.53 -8.27 13.21
C ASP A 289 -35.51 -7.30 12.55
N GLY A 290 -36.74 -7.75 12.33
CA GLY A 290 -37.83 -6.92 11.82
C GLY A 290 -37.82 -6.70 10.31
N LEU A 291 -37.05 -7.47 9.54
CA LEU A 291 -37.00 -7.35 8.08
C LEU A 291 -38.33 -7.75 7.41
N VAL A 292 -38.94 -6.80 6.71
CA VAL A 292 -40.24 -6.98 6.04
C VAL A 292 -40.10 -7.63 4.66
N LEU A 293 -41.22 -8.05 4.06
CA LEU A 293 -41.25 -8.59 2.69
C LEU A 293 -40.54 -7.67 1.69
N ALA A 294 -39.66 -8.24 0.85
CA ALA A 294 -38.87 -7.50 -0.15
C ALA A 294 -39.72 -6.69 -1.15
N GLY A 295 -40.95 -7.13 -1.43
CA GLY A 295 -41.89 -6.38 -2.28
C GLY A 295 -42.32 -5.03 -1.71
N LEU A 296 -42.15 -4.80 -0.41
CA LEU A 296 -42.42 -3.52 0.26
C LEU A 296 -41.28 -2.50 0.11
N SER A 297 -40.12 -2.92 -0.39
CA SER A 297 -39.00 -2.01 -0.69
C SER A 297 -39.29 -1.08 -1.88
N ASP A 298 -40.30 -1.38 -2.68
CA ASP A 298 -40.72 -0.58 -3.84
C ASP A 298 -40.96 0.90 -3.45
N ARG A 299 -40.45 1.81 -4.28
CA ARG A 299 -40.56 3.26 -4.05
C ARG A 299 -42.01 3.73 -3.89
N ARG A 300 -42.99 3.04 -4.50
CA ARG A 300 -44.42 3.37 -4.36
C ARG A 300 -44.92 3.31 -2.91
N PHE A 301 -44.26 2.53 -2.04
CA PHE A 301 -44.62 2.38 -0.63
C PHE A 301 -43.76 3.23 0.32
N ALA A 302 -42.67 3.85 -0.17
CA ALA A 302 -41.68 4.53 0.65
C ALA A 302 -42.29 5.58 1.59
N VAL A 303 -43.10 6.48 1.05
CA VAL A 303 -43.75 7.58 1.81
C VAL A 303 -44.69 7.05 2.89
N ARG A 304 -45.40 5.95 2.59
CA ARG A 304 -46.38 5.34 3.51
C ARG A 304 -45.67 4.62 4.66
N LEU A 305 -44.65 3.82 4.35
CA LEU A 305 -43.85 3.12 5.37
C LEU A 305 -43.12 4.11 6.29
N ALA A 306 -42.58 5.19 5.73
CA ALA A 306 -41.96 6.26 6.51
C ALA A 306 -42.96 6.95 7.47
N ALA A 307 -44.21 7.16 7.04
CA ALA A 307 -45.24 7.79 7.87
C ALA A 307 -45.55 7.01 9.16
N VAL A 308 -45.42 5.67 9.13
CA VAL A 308 -45.61 4.80 10.31
C VAL A 308 -44.28 4.39 10.96
N GLY A 309 -43.16 5.02 10.59
CA GLY A 309 -41.88 4.87 11.27
C GLY A 309 -41.07 3.63 10.91
N VAL A 310 -41.29 3.03 9.73
CA VAL A 310 -40.44 1.93 9.24
C VAL A 310 -39.08 2.48 8.78
N SER A 311 -38.00 1.90 9.28
CA SER A 311 -36.62 2.30 8.91
C SER A 311 -36.21 1.67 7.58
N ARG A 312 -35.54 2.45 6.72
CA ARG A 312 -34.92 1.96 5.48
C ARG A 312 -33.46 1.59 5.72
N LEU A 313 -33.09 0.37 5.38
CA LEU A 313 -31.75 -0.19 5.54
C LEU A 313 -30.93 0.07 4.25
N GLY A 314 -29.93 0.97 4.36
CA GLY A 314 -28.96 1.29 3.29
C GLY A 314 -27.76 0.35 3.26
N LEU A 315 -26.81 0.53 2.33
CA LEU A 315 -25.66 -0.37 2.18
C LEU A 315 -24.71 -0.32 3.40
N ALA A 316 -24.47 0.87 3.97
CA ALA A 316 -23.65 0.98 5.18
C ALA A 316 -24.25 0.24 6.39
N GLU A 317 -25.57 0.33 6.58
CA GLU A 317 -26.26 -0.38 7.66
C GLU A 317 -26.33 -1.89 7.41
N LEU A 318 -26.39 -2.30 6.14
CA LEU A 318 -26.26 -3.71 5.72
C LEU A 318 -24.91 -4.29 6.09
N VAL A 319 -23.82 -3.59 5.77
CA VAL A 319 -22.45 -3.98 6.14
C VAL A 319 -22.33 -4.10 7.67
N ALA A 320 -22.85 -3.13 8.42
CA ALA A 320 -22.85 -3.18 9.88
C ALA A 320 -23.67 -4.35 10.43
N ALA A 321 -24.80 -4.69 9.80
CA ALA A 321 -25.65 -5.80 10.23
C ALA A 321 -25.00 -7.17 10.01
N VAL A 322 -24.24 -7.36 8.92
CA VAL A 322 -23.54 -8.63 8.66
C VAL A 322 -22.17 -8.71 9.31
N SER A 323 -21.61 -7.58 9.72
CA SER A 323 -20.34 -7.54 10.47
C SER A 323 -20.44 -8.34 11.77
N GLY A 324 -19.42 -9.15 12.05
CA GLY A 324 -19.36 -9.99 13.27
C GLY A 324 -20.11 -11.33 13.18
N HIS A 325 -20.78 -11.63 12.06
CA HIS A 325 -21.39 -12.94 11.85
C HIS A 325 -20.35 -13.94 11.31
N ALA A 326 -20.17 -15.06 12.02
CA ALA A 326 -19.42 -16.20 11.52
C ALA A 326 -20.28 -16.99 10.52
N ARG A 327 -20.03 -16.81 9.22
CA ARG A 327 -20.71 -17.53 8.13
C ARG A 327 -19.69 -18.24 7.26
N ALA A 328 -20.11 -19.34 6.63
CA ALA A 328 -19.25 -20.07 5.70
C ALA A 328 -18.85 -19.17 4.50
N PRO A 329 -17.64 -19.33 3.94
CA PRO A 329 -17.18 -18.55 2.78
C PRO A 329 -18.16 -18.53 1.59
N SER A 330 -18.82 -19.66 1.30
CA SER A 330 -19.83 -19.77 0.24
C SER A 330 -21.10 -18.93 0.48
N TRP A 331 -21.42 -18.62 1.73
CA TRP A 331 -22.50 -17.68 2.08
C TRP A 331 -22.09 -16.25 1.71
N TRP A 332 -20.84 -15.86 1.95
CA TRP A 332 -20.31 -14.55 1.58
C TRP A 332 -20.31 -14.35 0.07
N ALA A 333 -19.92 -15.36 -0.72
CA ALA A 333 -20.04 -15.30 -2.19
C ALA A 333 -21.48 -15.01 -2.65
N ARG A 334 -22.48 -15.70 -2.06
CA ARG A 334 -23.91 -15.44 -2.35
C ARG A 334 -24.32 -14.03 -1.95
N PHE A 335 -23.83 -13.52 -0.82
CA PHE A 335 -24.10 -12.16 -0.36
C PHE A 335 -23.50 -11.09 -1.29
N TYR A 336 -22.26 -11.29 -1.75
CA TYR A 336 -21.63 -10.40 -2.73
C TYR A 336 -22.39 -10.39 -4.06
N ALA A 337 -22.84 -11.56 -4.53
CA ALA A 337 -23.67 -11.67 -5.74
C ALA A 337 -25.02 -10.95 -5.58
N ALA A 338 -25.64 -10.99 -4.39
CA ALA A 338 -26.91 -10.31 -4.12
C ALA A 338 -26.77 -8.78 -4.02
N ILE A 339 -25.62 -8.26 -3.57
CA ILE A 339 -25.35 -6.81 -3.45
C ILE A 339 -24.83 -6.20 -4.76
N GLU A 340 -24.12 -6.95 -5.59
CA GLU A 340 -23.52 -6.45 -6.83
C GLU A 340 -24.47 -5.63 -7.72
N PRO A 341 -25.70 -6.09 -8.04
CA PRO A 341 -26.65 -5.31 -8.85
C PRO A 341 -27.11 -4.00 -8.19
N VAL A 342 -27.03 -3.92 -6.86
CA VAL A 342 -27.37 -2.74 -6.07
C VAL A 342 -26.22 -1.74 -6.12
N ALA A 343 -25.00 -2.23 -5.87
CA ALA A 343 -23.78 -1.42 -5.90
C ALA A 343 -23.51 -0.80 -7.27
N GLU A 344 -23.90 -1.47 -8.36
CA GLU A 344 -23.78 -0.92 -9.72
C GLU A 344 -24.66 0.29 -10.01
N ARG A 345 -25.78 0.42 -9.29
CA ARG A 345 -26.77 1.49 -9.52
C ARG A 345 -26.52 2.72 -8.64
N ASP A 346 -25.67 2.60 -7.63
CA ASP A 346 -25.36 3.65 -6.68
C ASP A 346 -23.89 4.11 -6.79
N PRO A 347 -23.64 5.35 -7.22
CA PRO A 347 -22.28 5.86 -7.37
C PRO A 347 -21.51 5.98 -6.05
N VAL A 348 -22.19 6.02 -4.89
CA VAL A 348 -21.57 6.12 -3.54
C VAL A 348 -21.37 4.75 -2.88
N ALA A 349 -21.89 3.67 -3.49
CA ALA A 349 -21.82 2.31 -2.93
C ALA A 349 -20.40 1.84 -2.59
N ARG A 350 -19.37 2.30 -3.31
CA ARG A 350 -17.97 1.95 -3.02
C ARG A 350 -17.52 2.46 -1.65
N GLU A 351 -17.99 3.62 -1.21
CA GLU A 351 -17.66 4.19 0.10
C GLU A 351 -18.42 3.44 1.20
N GLU A 352 -19.71 3.17 0.99
CA GLU A 352 -20.54 2.45 1.97
C GLU A 352 -20.14 0.98 2.14
N LEU A 353 -19.63 0.34 1.08
CA LEU A 353 -19.13 -1.05 1.09
C LEU A 353 -17.63 -1.15 1.44
N GLY A 354 -16.98 -0.07 1.85
CA GLY A 354 -15.55 -0.06 2.16
C GLY A 354 -15.16 -0.99 3.31
N ALA A 355 -16.08 -1.24 4.25
CA ALA A 355 -15.90 -2.13 5.40
C ALA A 355 -16.54 -3.53 5.20
N LEU A 356 -16.85 -3.90 3.95
CA LEU A 356 -17.46 -5.19 3.63
C LEU A 356 -16.57 -6.34 4.14
N PRO A 357 -17.07 -7.22 5.03
CA PRO A 357 -16.25 -8.29 5.58
C PRO A 357 -15.85 -9.29 4.50
N VAL A 358 -14.59 -9.75 4.50
CA VAL A 358 -14.06 -10.75 3.56
C VAL A 358 -13.45 -11.93 4.31
N PRO A 359 -13.96 -13.17 4.13
CA PRO A 359 -13.39 -14.34 4.78
C PRO A 359 -12.03 -14.66 4.15
N LEU A 360 -11.04 -14.87 5.01
CA LEU A 360 -9.67 -15.19 4.63
C LEU A 360 -9.44 -16.70 4.69
N VAL A 361 -8.40 -17.17 3.99
CA VAL A 361 -7.97 -18.58 3.99
C VAL A 361 -7.62 -19.06 5.40
N ASP A 362 -7.05 -18.17 6.23
CA ASP A 362 -6.64 -18.47 7.60
C ASP A 362 -7.80 -18.57 8.62
N GLY A 363 -9.05 -18.41 8.16
CA GLY A 363 -10.27 -18.46 8.96
C GLY A 363 -10.70 -17.12 9.58
N ARG A 364 -9.87 -16.06 9.47
CA ARG A 364 -10.24 -14.73 9.95
C ARG A 364 -11.16 -14.01 8.96
N LEU A 365 -11.76 -12.92 9.42
CA LEU A 365 -12.61 -12.04 8.62
C LEU A 365 -11.93 -10.67 8.49
N ALA A 366 -11.48 -10.31 7.30
CA ALA A 366 -10.91 -8.99 7.03
C ALA A 366 -12.00 -7.92 7.04
N ILE A 367 -11.67 -6.74 7.58
CA ILE A 367 -12.56 -5.58 7.59
C ILE A 367 -12.28 -4.77 6.32
N GLY A 368 -13.01 -5.11 5.25
CA GLY A 368 -12.90 -4.44 3.95
C GLY A 368 -12.00 -5.16 2.93
N PRO A 369 -12.24 -4.95 1.63
CA PRO A 369 -11.54 -5.68 0.56
C PRO A 369 -10.21 -5.06 0.11
N ARG A 370 -9.90 -3.80 0.44
CA ARG A 370 -8.77 -3.05 -0.16
C ARG A 370 -7.38 -3.68 0.04
N ASP A 371 -7.18 -4.33 1.18
CA ASP A 371 -5.90 -4.98 1.53
C ASP A 371 -5.96 -6.50 1.31
N VAL A 372 -7.01 -7.00 0.65
CA VAL A 372 -7.23 -8.44 0.45
C VAL A 372 -6.69 -8.84 -0.92
N LEU A 373 -5.95 -9.95 -0.92
CA LEU A 373 -5.46 -10.61 -2.13
C LEU A 373 -6.46 -11.68 -2.56
N LEU A 374 -6.93 -11.58 -3.80
CA LEU A 374 -7.75 -12.60 -4.44
C LEU A 374 -6.81 -13.58 -5.13
N PRO A 375 -6.74 -14.84 -4.70
CA PRO A 375 -5.82 -15.77 -5.32
C PRO A 375 -6.26 -16.10 -6.76
N ASP A 376 -5.31 -16.14 -7.69
CA ASP A 376 -5.53 -16.43 -9.12
C ASP A 376 -4.79 -17.72 -9.58
N PHE A 377 -4.64 -18.68 -8.66
CA PHE A 377 -3.94 -19.95 -8.85
C PHE A 377 -4.71 -21.10 -8.16
N ASP A 378 -4.14 -22.32 -8.14
CA ASP A 378 -4.85 -23.54 -7.76
C ASP A 378 -5.45 -23.50 -6.33
N ASP A 379 -6.76 -23.71 -6.24
CA ASP A 379 -7.55 -23.75 -5.01
C ASP A 379 -7.06 -24.82 -4.01
N GLU A 380 -6.51 -25.94 -4.47
CA GLU A 380 -5.98 -26.99 -3.58
C GLU A 380 -4.74 -26.48 -2.83
N ILE A 381 -3.91 -25.69 -3.52
CA ILE A 381 -2.69 -25.10 -2.98
C ILE A 381 -3.02 -23.98 -2.01
N ILE A 382 -4.01 -23.16 -2.34
CA ILE A 382 -4.49 -22.09 -1.46
C ILE A 382 -5.03 -22.68 -0.16
N ARG A 383 -5.74 -23.81 -0.22
CA ARG A 383 -6.26 -24.50 0.98
C ARG A 383 -5.18 -25.22 1.79
N ALA A 384 -4.02 -25.49 1.20
CA ALA A 384 -2.87 -26.03 1.90
C ALA A 384 -2.08 -24.94 2.67
N LEU A 385 -2.42 -23.66 2.50
CA LEU A 385 -1.83 -22.58 3.28
C LEU A 385 -2.20 -22.74 4.76
N PRO A 386 -1.30 -22.40 5.70
CA PRO A 386 -1.50 -22.67 7.12
C PRO A 386 -2.72 -21.92 7.66
N THR A 387 -3.65 -22.63 8.28
CA THR A 387 -4.81 -22.01 8.92
C THR A 387 -4.54 -21.71 10.40
N THR A 388 -5.35 -20.84 11.00
CA THR A 388 -5.29 -20.60 12.45
C THR A 388 -5.65 -21.85 13.29
N GLU A 389 -6.28 -22.87 12.70
CA GLU A 389 -6.62 -24.13 13.38
C GLU A 389 -5.45 -25.13 13.37
N ASP A 390 -4.60 -25.10 12.34
CA ASP A 390 -3.40 -25.95 12.23
C ASP A 390 -2.27 -25.47 13.16
N ALA A 391 -2.23 -24.17 13.44
CA ALA A 391 -1.29 -23.54 14.36
C ALA A 391 -1.72 -23.74 15.82
N GLY A 392 -1.42 -24.91 16.40
CA GLY A 392 -1.66 -25.17 17.82
C GLY A 392 -1.01 -24.10 18.71
N ASN A 393 -1.82 -23.27 19.37
CA ASN A 393 -1.46 -22.22 20.35
C ASN A 393 -0.35 -21.20 19.96
N GLY A 394 0.23 -21.25 18.77
CA GLY A 394 1.25 -20.31 18.28
C GLY A 394 0.68 -19.39 17.21
N VAL A 395 0.27 -18.19 17.58
CA VAL A 395 -0.13 -17.14 16.64
C VAL A 395 1.14 -16.49 16.09
N GLY A 396 1.68 -16.94 14.95
CA GLY A 396 2.92 -16.38 14.39
C GLY A 396 3.11 -16.61 12.90
N GLY A 397 3.65 -15.64 12.17
CA GLY A 397 3.99 -15.77 10.75
C GLY A 397 2.87 -15.48 9.73
N PHE A 398 1.97 -16.45 9.48
CA PHE A 398 1.07 -16.40 8.31
C PHE A 398 -0.05 -15.34 8.38
N THR A 399 -0.35 -14.85 9.58
CA THR A 399 -1.46 -13.90 9.85
C THR A 399 -1.24 -12.48 9.30
N ALA A 400 -0.08 -12.17 8.71
CA ALA A 400 0.17 -10.86 8.13
C ALA A 400 -0.48 -10.68 6.74
N VAL A 401 -0.59 -11.76 5.95
CA VAL A 401 -1.10 -11.69 4.59
C VAL A 401 -2.60 -11.99 4.56
N ARG A 402 -3.38 -11.11 3.92
CA ARG A 402 -4.84 -11.23 3.85
C ARG A 402 -5.26 -11.85 2.52
N VAL A 403 -5.17 -13.17 2.39
CA VAL A 403 -5.64 -13.90 1.20
C VAL A 403 -7.10 -14.29 1.37
N ALA A 404 -7.97 -13.93 0.41
CA ALA A 404 -9.38 -14.30 0.42
C ALA A 404 -9.57 -15.81 0.28
N HIS A 405 -10.53 -16.37 1.02
CA HIS A 405 -10.90 -17.77 0.87
C HIS A 405 -11.45 -18.02 -0.55
N PRO A 406 -11.03 -19.08 -1.26
CA PRO A 406 -11.40 -19.33 -2.66
C PRO A 406 -12.92 -19.36 -2.87
N ASP A 407 -13.67 -20.05 -2.00
CA ASP A 407 -15.13 -20.13 -2.06
C ASP A 407 -15.87 -18.79 -1.82
N ALA A 408 -15.18 -17.72 -1.45
CA ALA A 408 -15.72 -16.38 -1.25
C ALA A 408 -15.26 -15.36 -2.32
N VAL A 409 -14.36 -15.75 -3.23
CA VAL A 409 -13.85 -14.87 -4.28
C VAL A 409 -15.00 -14.45 -5.19
N HIS A 410 -15.13 -13.13 -5.40
CA HIS A 410 -16.20 -12.55 -6.22
C HIS A 410 -15.73 -11.28 -6.95
N PRO A 411 -16.14 -11.01 -8.20
CA PRO A 411 -15.74 -9.80 -8.96
C PRO A 411 -16.05 -8.47 -8.26
N LEU A 412 -17.07 -8.44 -7.39
CA LEU A 412 -17.38 -7.28 -6.56
C LEU A 412 -16.19 -6.86 -5.68
N LEU A 413 -15.45 -7.81 -5.10
CA LEU A 413 -14.32 -7.52 -4.21
C LEU A 413 -13.21 -6.78 -4.97
N GLU A 414 -12.92 -7.20 -6.20
CA GLU A 414 -11.96 -6.55 -7.09
C GLU A 414 -12.36 -5.09 -7.37
N ARG A 415 -13.66 -4.86 -7.65
CA ARG A 415 -14.19 -3.50 -7.88
C ARG A 415 -14.20 -2.60 -6.64
N LEU A 416 -14.16 -3.19 -5.44
CA LEU A 416 -14.08 -2.51 -4.15
C LEU A 416 -12.62 -2.33 -3.67
N GLY A 417 -11.63 -2.87 -4.39
CA GLY A 417 -10.20 -2.61 -4.19
C GLY A 417 -9.36 -3.83 -3.83
N ALA A 418 -9.92 -5.04 -3.77
CA ALA A 418 -9.12 -6.25 -3.64
C ALA A 418 -8.27 -6.47 -4.91
N ARG A 419 -7.07 -7.03 -4.76
CA ARG A 419 -6.14 -7.24 -5.87
C ARG A 419 -5.98 -8.71 -6.16
N ARG A 420 -5.98 -9.09 -7.44
CA ARG A 420 -5.57 -10.45 -7.82
C ARG A 420 -4.09 -10.66 -7.52
N ALA A 421 -3.74 -11.83 -7.00
CA ALA A 421 -2.38 -12.20 -6.68
C ALA A 421 -2.07 -13.61 -7.21
N GLY A 422 -1.03 -13.72 -8.02
CA GLY A 422 -0.37 -14.98 -8.35
C GLY A 422 0.71 -15.31 -7.32
N PRO A 423 1.49 -16.38 -7.56
CA PRO A 423 2.62 -16.74 -6.71
C PRO A 423 3.65 -15.60 -6.47
N PRO A 424 4.06 -14.81 -7.48
CA PRO A 424 5.00 -13.69 -7.26
C PRO A 424 4.44 -12.60 -6.34
N GLU A 425 3.19 -12.19 -6.54
CA GLU A 425 2.55 -11.16 -5.71
C GLU A 425 2.32 -11.65 -4.28
N LEU A 426 2.02 -12.94 -4.10
CA LEU A 426 1.88 -13.53 -2.77
C LEU A 426 3.23 -13.59 -2.05
N LEU A 427 4.30 -13.99 -2.73
CA LEU A 427 5.65 -13.99 -2.18
C LEU A 427 6.06 -12.58 -1.74
N ASP A 428 5.87 -11.58 -2.59
CA ASP A 428 6.19 -10.18 -2.26
C ASP A 428 5.34 -9.65 -1.09
N ALA A 429 4.09 -10.11 -0.94
CA ALA A 429 3.24 -9.76 0.21
C ALA A 429 3.71 -10.41 1.53
N MET A 430 4.49 -11.49 1.47
CA MET A 430 5.04 -12.19 2.63
C MET A 430 6.36 -11.60 3.15
N ARG A 431 6.93 -10.59 2.46
CA ARG A 431 8.21 -9.96 2.85
C ARG A 431 8.33 -9.68 4.35
N SER A 432 7.36 -8.96 4.90
CA SER A 432 7.43 -8.56 6.32
C SER A 432 7.29 -9.75 7.28
N ALA A 433 6.69 -10.86 6.86
CA ALA A 433 6.64 -12.09 7.65
C ALA A 433 7.99 -12.82 7.62
N VAL A 434 8.67 -12.83 6.48
CA VAL A 434 10.01 -13.42 6.34
C VAL A 434 11.05 -12.62 7.13
N GLU A 435 11.04 -11.29 7.00
CA GLU A 435 11.96 -10.39 7.74
C GLU A 435 11.82 -10.51 9.27
N ARG A 436 10.64 -10.89 9.77
CA ARG A 436 10.38 -11.11 11.21
C ARG A 436 10.45 -12.59 11.62
N SER A 437 10.75 -13.51 10.70
CA SER A 437 10.63 -14.94 10.98
C SER A 437 11.60 -15.39 12.08
N MET A 438 12.79 -14.80 12.16
CA MET A 438 13.74 -15.03 13.26
C MET A 438 13.23 -14.48 14.59
N ASP A 439 12.73 -13.24 14.64
CA ASP A 439 12.14 -12.66 15.86
C ASP A 439 10.93 -13.48 16.37
N ASP A 440 10.10 -13.98 15.45
CA ASP A 440 8.94 -14.83 15.74
C ASP A 440 9.39 -16.19 16.29
N ALA A 441 10.44 -16.79 15.71
CA ALA A 441 11.04 -18.03 16.19
C ALA A 441 11.65 -17.90 17.59
N GLU A 442 12.41 -16.82 17.86
CA GLU A 442 12.98 -16.52 19.19
C GLU A 442 11.88 -16.29 20.24
N SER A 443 10.73 -15.77 19.82
CA SER A 443 9.53 -15.60 20.65
C SER A 443 8.78 -16.92 20.91
N GLY A 444 9.25 -18.05 20.36
CA GLY A 444 8.68 -19.39 20.52
C GLY A 444 7.50 -19.68 19.59
N MET A 445 7.34 -18.93 18.50
CA MET A 445 6.33 -19.22 17.47
C MET A 445 6.84 -20.28 16.49
N ASP A 446 5.94 -21.11 15.98
CA ASP A 446 6.27 -22.09 14.93
C ASP A 446 6.29 -21.40 13.56
N VAL A 447 7.47 -21.36 12.94
CA VAL A 447 7.73 -20.74 11.63
C VAL A 447 7.86 -21.76 10.51
N THR A 448 7.74 -23.06 10.80
CA THR A 448 7.92 -24.15 9.83
C THR A 448 6.95 -24.01 8.65
N ALA A 449 5.69 -23.67 8.95
CA ALA A 449 4.64 -23.52 7.94
C ALA A 449 4.87 -22.29 7.04
N LEU A 450 5.47 -21.22 7.59
CA LEU A 450 5.91 -20.05 6.83
C LEU A 450 7.06 -20.44 5.88
N ALA A 451 8.08 -21.13 6.39
CA ALA A 451 9.22 -21.60 5.60
C ALA A 451 8.80 -22.49 4.43
N ASP A 452 7.98 -23.51 4.69
CA ASP A 452 7.45 -24.40 3.64
C ASP A 452 6.67 -23.62 2.56
N THR A 453 5.87 -22.63 2.96
CA THR A 453 5.10 -21.80 2.02
C THR A 453 6.01 -20.91 1.17
N VAL A 454 7.03 -20.29 1.77
CA VAL A 454 7.98 -19.42 1.07
C VAL A 454 8.83 -20.22 0.10
N LEU A 455 9.34 -21.39 0.50
CA LEU A 455 10.11 -22.28 -0.37
C LEU A 455 9.27 -22.77 -1.55
N TRP A 456 8.00 -23.13 -1.32
CA TRP A 456 7.06 -23.47 -2.39
C TRP A 456 6.83 -22.31 -3.37
N LEU A 457 6.65 -21.09 -2.85
CA LEU A 457 6.47 -19.89 -3.67
C LEU A 457 7.73 -19.57 -4.47
N VAL A 458 8.92 -19.69 -3.88
CA VAL A 458 10.21 -19.48 -4.55
C VAL A 458 10.38 -20.49 -5.69
N GLU A 459 10.10 -21.78 -5.44
CA GLU A 459 10.10 -22.82 -6.47
C GLU A 459 9.10 -22.50 -7.60
N SER A 460 7.86 -22.17 -7.23
CA SER A 460 6.77 -21.90 -8.19
C SER A 460 6.99 -20.64 -9.03
N THR A 461 7.68 -19.65 -8.46
CA THR A 461 8.03 -18.40 -9.15
C THR A 461 9.34 -18.50 -9.93
N GLY A 462 10.19 -19.47 -9.63
CA GLY A 462 11.54 -19.59 -10.20
C GLY A 462 12.45 -18.43 -9.83
N VAL A 463 12.30 -17.89 -8.61
CA VAL A 463 13.15 -16.80 -8.09
C VAL A 463 14.60 -17.27 -8.05
N ARG A 464 15.50 -16.43 -8.55
CA ARG A 464 16.94 -16.69 -8.49
C ARG A 464 17.55 -16.00 -7.28
N ARG A 465 18.67 -16.54 -6.81
CA ARG A 465 19.50 -15.92 -5.76
C ARG A 465 19.72 -14.43 -6.07
N GLY A 466 19.50 -13.59 -5.06
CA GLY A 466 19.73 -12.14 -5.14
C GLY A 466 18.60 -11.33 -5.78
N GLU A 467 17.61 -11.93 -6.46
CA GLU A 467 16.46 -11.19 -7.01
C GLU A 467 15.54 -10.63 -5.92
N ARG A 468 15.52 -11.27 -4.74
CA ARG A 468 14.76 -10.87 -3.55
C ARG A 468 15.63 -11.03 -2.30
N PRO A 469 16.54 -10.09 -2.00
CA PRO A 469 17.52 -10.21 -0.92
C PRO A 469 16.91 -10.45 0.48
N TRP A 470 15.70 -9.94 0.72
CA TRP A 470 14.98 -10.12 1.99
C TRP A 470 14.59 -11.57 2.30
N LEU A 471 14.67 -12.49 1.33
CA LEU A 471 14.45 -13.92 1.57
C LEU A 471 15.51 -14.54 2.48
N ALA A 472 16.71 -13.94 2.52
CA ALA A 472 17.82 -14.32 3.39
C ALA A 472 17.35 -14.55 4.83
N ALA A 473 16.59 -13.60 5.38
CA ALA A 473 16.12 -13.62 6.76
C ALA A 473 15.13 -14.76 7.13
N LEU A 474 14.81 -15.67 6.19
CA LEU A 474 13.90 -16.78 6.44
C LEU A 474 14.51 -17.76 7.45
N ALA A 475 13.84 -17.92 8.59
CA ALA A 475 14.22 -18.87 9.63
C ALA A 475 14.07 -20.32 9.13
N LEU A 476 15.18 -21.06 9.12
CA LEU A 476 15.27 -22.47 8.76
C LEU A 476 16.06 -23.24 9.84
N PRO A 477 15.77 -24.53 10.06
CA PRO A 477 16.48 -25.32 11.05
C PRO A 477 17.84 -25.79 10.54
N ASP A 478 18.84 -25.77 11.42
CA ASP A 478 20.12 -26.46 11.22
C ASP A 478 20.04 -27.95 11.63
N VAL A 479 21.12 -28.69 11.39
CA VAL A 479 21.25 -30.12 11.75
C VAL A 479 21.12 -30.41 13.26
N ASP A 480 21.31 -29.40 14.12
CA ASP A 480 21.13 -29.50 15.56
C ASP A 480 19.71 -29.11 16.01
N GLY A 481 18.86 -28.68 15.06
CA GLY A 481 17.48 -28.26 15.25
C GLY A 481 17.33 -26.80 15.72
N GLU A 482 18.40 -26.01 15.71
CA GLU A 482 18.35 -24.58 16.02
C GLU A 482 17.95 -23.78 14.78
N LEU A 483 17.07 -22.78 14.97
CA LEU A 483 16.59 -21.94 13.87
C LEU A 483 17.59 -20.81 13.61
N ARG A 484 17.99 -20.66 12.36
CA ARG A 484 18.92 -19.63 11.86
C ARG A 484 18.34 -18.98 10.61
N GLY A 485 18.80 -17.76 10.29
CA GLY A 485 18.50 -17.15 9.00
C GLY A 485 19.06 -17.99 7.86
N ALA A 486 18.38 -18.03 6.72
CA ALA A 486 18.81 -18.82 5.57
C ALA A 486 20.20 -18.39 5.09
N GLU A 487 20.58 -17.13 5.25
CA GLU A 487 21.91 -16.61 4.92
C GLU A 487 23.03 -17.08 5.85
N GLU A 488 22.69 -17.62 7.03
CA GLU A 488 23.60 -18.17 8.02
C GLU A 488 23.69 -19.71 7.94
N LEU A 489 23.06 -20.31 6.93
CA LEU A 489 23.05 -21.76 6.73
C LEU A 489 23.84 -22.15 5.48
N ILE A 490 24.53 -23.29 5.55
CA ILE A 490 25.26 -23.91 4.43
C ILE A 490 24.63 -25.24 4.04
N LEU A 491 24.55 -25.51 2.74
CA LEU A 491 24.09 -26.82 2.26
C LEU A 491 25.05 -27.93 2.73
N PRO A 492 24.54 -29.12 3.12
CA PRO A 492 25.37 -30.26 3.47
C PRO A 492 26.36 -30.67 2.36
N THR A 493 25.99 -30.45 1.10
CA THR A 493 26.75 -30.76 -0.11
C THR A 493 27.69 -29.64 -0.58
N SER A 494 27.67 -28.47 0.08
CA SER A 494 28.41 -27.29 -0.37
C SER A 494 29.94 -27.52 -0.34
N PRO A 495 30.67 -27.18 -1.42
CA PRO A 495 32.13 -27.23 -1.43
C PRO A 495 32.77 -26.25 -0.43
N LEU A 496 32.05 -25.23 0.05
CA LEU A 496 32.55 -24.29 1.05
C LEU A 496 32.93 -24.98 2.37
N ARG A 497 32.26 -26.09 2.71
CA ARG A 497 32.57 -26.90 3.91
C ARG A 497 33.99 -27.46 3.90
N ALA A 498 34.61 -27.61 2.73
CA ALA A 498 35.98 -28.13 2.61
C ALA A 498 37.05 -27.04 2.70
N VAL A 499 36.66 -25.76 2.63
CA VAL A 499 37.58 -24.61 2.63
C VAL A 499 37.41 -23.70 3.84
N PHE A 500 36.22 -23.67 4.46
CA PHE A 500 35.99 -22.93 5.68
C PHE A 500 36.75 -23.54 6.87
N ALA A 501 37.13 -22.69 7.82
CA ALA A 501 37.75 -23.11 9.07
C ALA A 501 36.79 -24.01 9.88
N GLU A 502 37.36 -24.91 10.68
CA GLU A 502 36.58 -25.89 11.45
C GLU A 502 35.67 -25.22 12.49
N ASP A 503 36.06 -24.05 12.99
CA ASP A 503 35.29 -23.20 13.91
C ASP A 503 34.35 -22.20 13.21
N ALA A 504 34.39 -22.12 11.87
CA ALA A 504 33.48 -21.28 11.08
C ALA A 504 32.16 -22.00 10.74
N VAL A 505 32.11 -23.33 10.83
CA VAL A 505 30.92 -24.15 10.52
C VAL A 505 30.53 -25.06 11.69
N GLY A 506 29.30 -24.94 12.16
CA GLY A 506 28.75 -25.77 13.23
C GLY A 506 27.86 -25.01 14.20
N LYS A 507 27.48 -25.69 15.29
CA LYS A 507 26.50 -25.20 16.26
C LYS A 507 26.79 -23.82 16.86
N ASP A 508 28.01 -23.63 17.36
CA ASP A 508 28.44 -22.36 17.99
C ASP A 508 29.19 -21.45 17.01
N ALA A 509 29.14 -21.76 15.71
CA ALA A 509 29.87 -21.06 14.67
C ALA A 509 28.98 -20.04 13.92
N PRO A 510 29.57 -19.08 13.18
CA PRO A 510 28.83 -18.13 12.35
C PRO A 510 27.89 -18.81 11.33
N VAL A 511 28.29 -19.96 10.78
CA VAL A 511 27.51 -20.69 9.77
C VAL A 511 27.06 -22.06 10.28
N GLY A 512 25.75 -22.32 10.25
CA GLY A 512 25.16 -23.61 10.62
C GLY A 512 24.98 -24.51 9.39
N VAL A 513 24.99 -25.84 9.55
CA VAL A 513 24.68 -26.76 8.45
C VAL A 513 23.16 -26.94 8.38
N LEU A 514 22.55 -26.71 7.21
CA LEU A 514 21.11 -26.89 7.02
C LEU A 514 20.67 -28.31 7.40
N ALA A 515 19.52 -28.44 8.09
CA ALA A 515 18.95 -29.73 8.45
C ALA A 515 18.77 -30.66 7.25
N ASP A 516 19.14 -31.93 7.41
CA ASP A 516 19.07 -32.94 6.35
C ASP A 516 17.64 -33.11 5.82
N GLU A 517 16.63 -33.03 6.70
CA GLU A 517 15.22 -33.17 6.30
C GLU A 517 14.76 -32.05 5.34
N VAL A 518 15.28 -30.83 5.50
CA VAL A 518 14.95 -29.69 4.64
C VAL A 518 15.72 -29.81 3.32
N ALA A 519 17.01 -30.15 3.39
CA ALA A 519 17.87 -30.34 2.24
C ALA A 519 17.41 -31.49 1.32
N GLU A 520 16.85 -32.57 1.87
CA GLU A 520 16.30 -33.68 1.08
C GLU A 520 14.94 -33.34 0.43
N ARG A 521 14.17 -32.43 1.04
CA ARG A 521 12.82 -32.08 0.59
C ARG A 521 12.81 -31.04 -0.52
N TRP A 522 13.75 -30.10 -0.49
CA TRP A 522 13.77 -28.95 -1.39
C TRP A 522 15.01 -28.97 -2.30
N PRO A 523 14.88 -28.60 -3.59
CA PRO A 523 16.02 -28.48 -4.48
C PRO A 523 17.06 -27.46 -4.00
N ASP A 524 18.35 -27.76 -4.21
CA ASP A 524 19.48 -26.89 -3.82
C ASP A 524 19.35 -25.47 -4.40
N ASP A 525 18.79 -25.30 -5.60
CA ASP A 525 18.60 -23.99 -6.24
C ASP A 525 17.51 -23.14 -5.57
N VAL A 526 16.47 -23.78 -5.00
CA VAL A 526 15.43 -23.11 -4.19
C VAL A 526 16.02 -22.65 -2.86
N LEU A 527 16.81 -23.50 -2.22
CA LEU A 527 17.50 -23.18 -0.96
C LEU A 527 18.54 -22.07 -1.17
N ALA A 528 19.28 -22.12 -2.27
CA ALA A 528 20.20 -21.07 -2.68
C ALA A 528 19.47 -19.74 -2.99
N ALA A 529 18.27 -19.80 -3.58
CA ALA A 529 17.46 -18.62 -3.87
C ALA A 529 16.99 -17.89 -2.61
N VAL A 530 16.70 -18.61 -1.51
CA VAL A 530 16.37 -18.00 -0.22
C VAL A 530 17.58 -17.57 0.59
N GLY A 531 18.81 -17.97 0.23
CA GLY A 531 20.03 -17.45 0.85
C GLY A 531 21.01 -18.52 1.34
N VAL A 532 20.58 -19.79 1.46
CA VAL A 532 21.42 -20.89 1.95
C VAL A 532 22.66 -21.04 1.10
N LEU A 533 23.84 -21.10 1.72
CA LEU A 533 25.13 -21.12 1.05
C LEU A 533 25.38 -22.44 0.32
N ASP A 534 25.39 -22.39 -1.01
CA ASP A 534 25.82 -23.46 -1.91
C ASP A 534 27.23 -23.19 -2.48
N SER A 535 27.65 -21.94 -2.51
CA SER A 535 28.98 -21.44 -2.88
C SER A 535 29.18 -20.03 -2.31
N PHE A 536 30.31 -19.37 -2.63
CA PHE A 536 30.55 -17.98 -2.26
C PHE A 536 29.47 -17.06 -2.84
N VAL A 537 28.92 -16.18 -2.01
CA VAL A 537 27.82 -15.29 -2.38
C VAL A 537 28.35 -13.90 -2.71
N VAL A 538 27.84 -13.34 -3.81
CA VAL A 538 28.16 -11.98 -4.25
C VAL A 538 27.08 -11.02 -3.76
N VAL A 539 27.50 -9.97 -3.06
CA VAL A 539 26.69 -8.81 -2.68
C VAL A 539 26.83 -7.76 -3.78
N VAL A 540 25.69 -7.25 -4.25
CA VAL A 540 25.62 -6.22 -5.29
C VAL A 540 24.81 -5.03 -4.79
N ASP A 541 25.43 -3.85 -4.76
CA ASP A 541 24.74 -2.56 -4.59
C ASP A 541 25.05 -1.65 -5.78
N GLN A 542 24.02 -1.13 -6.43
CA GLN A 542 24.17 -0.22 -7.57
C GLN A 542 24.43 1.23 -7.15
N SER A 543 24.25 1.59 -5.89
CA SER A 543 24.44 2.96 -5.38
C SER A 543 24.78 2.93 -3.88
N PRO A 544 25.91 2.33 -3.49
CA PRO A 544 26.30 2.25 -2.10
C PRO A 544 26.53 3.64 -1.51
N THR A 545 25.96 3.90 -0.34
CA THR A 545 26.08 5.18 0.38
C THR A 545 26.89 5.07 1.66
N SER A 546 27.16 3.85 2.12
CA SER A 546 27.83 3.56 3.39
C SER A 546 28.40 2.14 3.40
N PRO A 547 29.31 1.83 4.34
CA PRO A 547 29.83 0.47 4.54
C PRO A 547 28.92 -0.35 5.48
N ASP A 548 27.72 -0.71 5.03
CA ASP A 548 26.69 -1.43 5.78
C ASP A 548 26.23 -2.75 5.12
N HIS A 549 27.08 -3.35 4.29
CA HIS A 549 26.75 -4.55 3.52
C HIS A 549 27.13 -5.86 4.23
N GLY A 550 27.73 -5.77 5.42
CA GLY A 550 28.13 -6.95 6.21
C GLY A 550 29.35 -7.66 5.63
N LEU A 551 30.22 -6.94 4.92
CA LEU A 551 31.47 -7.48 4.40
C LEU A 551 32.58 -7.37 5.46
N VAL A 552 33.53 -8.31 5.45
CA VAL A 552 34.70 -8.26 6.34
C VAL A 552 35.56 -7.02 6.04
N ASP A 553 35.96 -6.28 7.07
CA ASP A 553 36.80 -5.06 6.96
C ASP A 553 36.27 -4.00 5.97
N GLU A 554 34.96 -3.97 5.76
CA GLU A 554 34.32 -3.07 4.78
C GLU A 554 34.62 -1.59 5.05
N ARG A 555 34.65 -1.21 6.33
CA ARG A 555 34.93 0.17 6.75
C ARG A 555 36.34 0.62 6.39
N ASP A 556 37.31 -0.29 6.49
CA ASP A 556 38.71 -0.01 6.16
C ASP A 556 38.88 0.11 4.64
N TRP A 557 38.21 -0.75 3.88
CA TRP A 557 38.13 -0.61 2.42
C TRP A 557 37.45 0.70 1.99
N TRP A 558 36.33 1.05 2.63
CA TRP A 558 35.58 2.28 2.33
C TRP A 558 36.41 3.53 2.59
N ALA A 559 37.16 3.56 3.69
CA ALA A 559 38.11 4.63 3.98
C ALA A 559 39.25 4.70 2.95
N TRP A 560 39.78 3.55 2.50
CA TRP A 560 40.86 3.49 1.52
C TRP A 560 40.45 4.05 0.14
N ILE A 561 39.19 3.87 -0.28
CA ILE A 561 38.69 4.49 -1.53
C ILE A 561 38.15 5.91 -1.34
N ASP A 562 38.30 6.50 -0.14
CA ASP A 562 37.70 7.79 0.25
C ASP A 562 36.17 7.83 -0.02
N GLY A 563 35.48 6.74 0.32
CA GLY A 563 34.08 6.51 -0.03
C GLY A 563 33.09 7.51 0.59
N ASP A 564 33.48 8.19 1.68
CA ASP A 564 32.67 9.25 2.29
C ASP A 564 32.64 10.53 1.44
N VAL A 565 33.70 10.80 0.69
CA VAL A 565 33.81 11.95 -0.21
C VAL A 565 33.42 11.55 -1.63
N SER A 566 33.86 10.37 -2.08
CA SER A 566 33.71 9.85 -3.44
C SER A 566 33.19 8.41 -3.42
N PRO A 567 31.91 8.17 -3.07
CA PRO A 567 31.36 6.82 -3.00
C PRO A 567 31.42 6.13 -4.37
N PRO A 568 31.69 4.80 -4.41
CA PRO A 568 31.79 4.08 -5.65
C PRO A 568 30.43 4.01 -6.36
N ALA A 569 30.45 4.04 -7.70
CA ALA A 569 29.23 3.97 -8.52
C ALA A 569 28.50 2.60 -8.44
N GLY A 570 29.08 1.62 -7.77
CA GLY A 570 28.48 0.32 -7.50
C GLY A 570 29.46 -0.62 -6.80
N LEU A 571 28.94 -1.42 -5.89
CA LEU A 571 29.64 -2.46 -5.14
C LEU A 571 29.30 -3.84 -5.72
N VAL A 572 30.33 -4.65 -5.97
CA VAL A 572 30.21 -6.08 -6.28
C VAL A 572 31.28 -6.79 -5.47
N ALA A 573 30.88 -7.43 -4.37
CA ALA A 573 31.81 -7.98 -3.39
C ALA A 573 31.41 -9.40 -2.96
N VAL A 574 32.38 -10.20 -2.52
CA VAL A 574 32.14 -11.55 -2.02
C VAL A 574 32.10 -11.53 -0.49
N ARG A 575 31.06 -12.14 0.08
CA ARG A 575 30.90 -12.29 1.55
C ARG A 575 31.71 -13.49 2.08
N ASP A 576 31.92 -13.53 3.39
CA ASP A 576 32.39 -14.72 4.13
C ASP A 576 33.81 -15.16 3.74
N LEU A 577 34.66 -14.24 3.25
CA LEU A 577 36.05 -14.52 2.89
C LEU A 577 36.92 -14.80 4.12
N ASP A 578 36.59 -14.19 5.25
CA ASP A 578 37.23 -14.38 6.55
C ASP A 578 36.98 -15.75 7.19
N LEU A 579 35.97 -16.48 6.70
CA LEU A 579 35.66 -17.83 7.17
C LEU A 579 36.58 -18.89 6.54
N VAL A 580 37.37 -18.54 5.53
CA VAL A 580 38.29 -19.47 4.82
C VAL A 580 39.48 -19.80 5.71
N ALA A 581 39.79 -21.09 5.84
CA ALA A 581 40.98 -21.54 6.56
C ALA A 581 42.28 -21.12 5.84
N ASP A 582 43.28 -20.68 6.62
CA ASP A 582 44.56 -20.17 6.13
C ASP A 582 45.29 -21.13 5.17
N ASP A 583 45.12 -22.45 5.33
CA ASP A 583 45.75 -23.46 4.48
C ASP A 583 44.92 -23.86 3.25
N LYS A 584 43.70 -23.31 3.09
CA LYS A 584 42.74 -23.66 2.04
C LYS A 584 42.56 -22.58 0.97
N TRP A 585 43.27 -21.47 1.06
CA TRP A 585 43.19 -20.38 0.07
C TRP A 585 43.32 -20.82 -1.39
N PRO A 586 44.24 -21.71 -1.80
CA PRO A 586 44.28 -22.19 -3.19
C PRO A 586 42.99 -22.88 -3.66
N ALA A 587 42.35 -23.65 -2.79
CA ALA A 587 41.08 -24.30 -3.09
C ALA A 587 39.92 -23.28 -3.12
N ALA A 588 39.88 -22.35 -2.17
CA ALA A 588 38.89 -21.28 -2.12
C ALA A 588 38.96 -20.36 -3.36
N LEU A 589 40.18 -19.97 -3.77
CA LEU A 589 40.42 -19.17 -4.97
C LEU A 589 39.99 -19.91 -6.25
N SER A 590 40.18 -21.23 -6.30
CA SER A 590 39.69 -22.06 -7.41
C SER A 590 38.16 -22.07 -7.47
N LEU A 591 37.48 -22.11 -6.32
CA LEU A 591 36.02 -21.98 -6.24
C LEU A 591 35.55 -20.60 -6.69
N LEU A 592 36.18 -19.52 -6.19
CA LEU A 592 35.89 -18.14 -6.59
C LEU A 592 36.09 -17.91 -8.10
N ALA A 593 37.06 -18.57 -8.72
CA ALA A 593 37.30 -18.45 -10.16
C ALA A 593 36.35 -19.31 -11.02
N SER A 594 35.63 -20.26 -10.41
CA SER A 594 34.76 -21.19 -11.13
C SER A 594 33.38 -20.63 -11.50
N ALA A 595 32.91 -19.63 -10.75
CA ALA A 595 31.62 -18.98 -10.99
C ALA A 595 31.78 -17.59 -11.66
N PRO A 596 30.96 -17.26 -12.69
CA PRO A 596 31.03 -15.97 -13.38
C PRO A 596 30.82 -14.76 -12.47
N GLU A 597 29.94 -14.88 -11.48
CA GLU A 597 29.54 -13.80 -10.57
C GLU A 597 30.70 -13.42 -9.64
N THR A 598 31.36 -14.40 -9.04
CA THR A 598 32.55 -14.19 -8.19
C THR A 598 33.73 -13.73 -9.01
N TRP A 599 33.89 -14.22 -10.25
CA TRP A 599 34.91 -13.71 -11.18
C TRP A 599 34.70 -12.23 -11.53
N GLN A 600 33.44 -11.79 -11.65
CA GLN A 600 33.14 -10.37 -11.85
C GLN A 600 33.61 -9.52 -10.65
N ALA A 601 33.42 -10.01 -9.42
CA ALA A 601 33.90 -9.35 -8.21
C ALA A 601 35.45 -9.28 -8.17
N LEU A 602 36.13 -10.33 -8.63
CA LEU A 602 37.60 -10.38 -8.76
C LEU A 602 38.15 -9.48 -9.88
N SER A 603 37.32 -9.13 -10.87
CA SER A 603 37.75 -8.32 -12.02
C SER A 603 37.51 -6.81 -11.81
N ARG A 604 36.96 -6.39 -10.66
CA ARG A 604 36.65 -4.99 -10.34
C ARG A 604 37.88 -4.28 -9.77
N PRO A 605 38.44 -3.28 -10.47
CA PRO A 605 39.50 -2.44 -9.91
C PRO A 605 39.01 -1.75 -8.63
N HIS A 606 39.86 -1.68 -7.61
CA HIS A 606 39.54 -1.09 -6.30
C HIS A 606 38.30 -1.71 -5.61
N GLY A 607 37.83 -2.87 -6.05
CA GLY A 607 36.72 -3.58 -5.42
C GLY A 607 37.13 -4.20 -4.08
N HIS A 608 36.18 -4.27 -3.15
CA HIS A 608 36.38 -4.82 -1.81
C HIS A 608 37.04 -6.22 -1.83
N THR A 609 36.50 -7.15 -2.63
CA THR A 609 37.01 -8.52 -2.75
C THR A 609 38.50 -8.58 -3.06
N VAL A 610 38.94 -7.84 -4.09
CA VAL A 610 40.35 -7.83 -4.52
C VAL A 610 41.23 -7.13 -3.49
N TRP A 611 40.76 -6.00 -2.95
CA TRP A 611 41.44 -5.27 -1.91
C TRP A 611 41.68 -6.14 -0.67
N TRP A 612 40.68 -6.92 -0.26
CA TRP A 612 40.76 -7.80 0.91
C TRP A 612 41.65 -9.02 0.62
N LEU A 613 41.44 -9.71 -0.49
CA LEU A 613 42.23 -10.90 -0.86
C LEU A 613 43.72 -10.57 -1.00
N SER A 614 44.06 -9.45 -1.63
CA SER A 614 45.46 -9.02 -1.80
C SER A 614 46.21 -8.77 -0.49
N ARG A 615 45.50 -8.60 0.63
CA ARG A 615 46.05 -8.31 1.97
C ARG A 615 45.98 -9.51 2.91
N ASN A 616 44.99 -10.38 2.74
CA ASN A 616 44.63 -11.40 3.73
C ASN A 616 44.70 -12.85 3.21
N ALA A 617 44.65 -13.09 1.89
CA ALA A 617 44.66 -14.46 1.36
C ALA A 617 46.05 -15.11 1.50
N GLY A 618 46.20 -16.06 2.42
CA GLY A 618 47.48 -16.74 2.68
C GLY A 618 47.93 -17.64 1.52
N LEU A 619 48.89 -17.18 0.71
CA LEU A 619 49.52 -17.97 -0.35
C LEU A 619 50.93 -18.37 0.10
N ALA A 620 51.12 -19.64 0.41
CA ALA A 620 52.40 -20.17 0.92
C ALA A 620 52.95 -19.40 2.14
N GLY A 621 52.05 -18.90 3.01
CA GLY A 621 52.39 -18.19 4.24
C GLY A 621 52.52 -16.67 4.13
N ALA A 622 52.28 -16.08 2.96
CA ALA A 622 52.29 -14.63 2.75
C ALA A 622 51.13 -14.17 1.84
N PRO A 623 50.63 -12.93 1.98
CA PRO A 623 49.54 -12.42 1.16
C PRO A 623 49.96 -12.21 -0.31
N PRO A 624 49.01 -12.14 -1.27
CA PRO A 624 49.33 -12.11 -2.70
C PRO A 624 50.26 -10.97 -3.10
N ARG A 625 50.09 -9.79 -2.50
CA ARG A 625 50.90 -8.58 -2.76
C ARG A 625 52.39 -8.71 -2.43
N GLU A 626 52.77 -9.71 -1.64
CA GLU A 626 54.17 -9.98 -1.32
C GLU A 626 54.90 -10.81 -2.37
N TRP A 627 54.14 -11.37 -3.32
CA TRP A 627 54.64 -12.22 -4.37
C TRP A 627 54.68 -11.50 -5.72
N ARG A 628 55.57 -11.97 -6.60
CA ARG A 628 55.53 -11.68 -8.04
C ARG A 628 55.20 -12.93 -8.84
N LEU A 629 54.73 -12.75 -10.06
CA LEU A 629 54.70 -13.85 -11.04
C LEU A 629 56.12 -14.31 -11.36
N ALA A 630 56.27 -15.60 -11.71
CA ALA A 630 57.56 -16.17 -12.08
C ALA A 630 58.18 -15.44 -13.29
N GLU A 631 57.36 -15.07 -14.28
CA GLU A 631 57.77 -14.36 -15.51
C GLU A 631 58.07 -12.87 -15.30
N ALA A 632 57.69 -12.29 -14.16
CA ALA A 632 57.89 -10.87 -13.83
C ALA A 632 59.34 -10.56 -13.42
N GLU A 633 60.29 -10.80 -14.33
CA GLU A 633 61.74 -10.67 -14.11
C GLU A 633 62.20 -9.25 -13.78
N THR A 634 61.40 -8.23 -14.08
CA THR A 634 61.67 -6.83 -13.69
C THR A 634 61.63 -6.65 -12.16
N LEU A 635 60.85 -7.46 -11.45
CA LEU A 635 60.67 -7.44 -9.99
C LEU A 635 61.63 -8.36 -9.24
N ALA A 636 62.47 -9.13 -9.94
CA ALA A 636 63.38 -10.08 -9.33
C ALA A 636 64.35 -9.39 -8.34
N GLY A 637 64.41 -9.93 -7.11
CA GLY A 637 65.18 -9.39 -5.99
C GLY A 637 64.36 -8.47 -5.07
N LEU A 638 63.37 -7.76 -5.63
CA LEU A 638 62.45 -6.91 -4.86
C LEU A 638 61.27 -7.71 -4.28
N TYR A 639 60.72 -8.63 -5.09
CA TYR A 639 59.67 -9.56 -4.71
C TYR A 639 60.06 -10.99 -5.07
N ASP A 640 59.64 -11.93 -4.23
CA ASP A 640 59.91 -13.36 -4.39
C ASP A 640 58.88 -13.98 -5.34
N PRO A 641 59.27 -14.90 -6.23
CA PRO A 641 58.32 -15.54 -7.14
C PRO A 641 57.35 -16.41 -6.34
N ILE A 642 56.07 -16.33 -6.68
CA ILE A 642 55.06 -17.21 -6.09
C ILE A 642 55.38 -18.68 -6.40
N PRO A 643 55.27 -19.60 -5.43
CA PRO A 643 55.34 -21.03 -5.70
C PRO A 643 54.23 -21.50 -6.66
N ASP A 644 54.43 -22.61 -7.35
CA ASP A 644 53.37 -23.23 -8.14
C ASP A 644 52.30 -23.83 -7.21
N LEU A 645 51.16 -23.16 -7.12
CA LEU A 645 49.99 -23.57 -6.34
C LEU A 645 48.88 -24.18 -7.21
N GLY A 646 49.13 -24.43 -8.51
CA GLY A 646 48.12 -24.90 -9.46
C GLY A 646 47.05 -23.87 -9.82
N LEU A 647 47.29 -22.59 -9.54
CA LEU A 647 46.43 -21.46 -9.89
C LEU A 647 46.87 -20.84 -11.21
N ARG A 648 45.91 -20.27 -11.95
CA ARG A 648 46.20 -19.58 -13.22
C ARG A 648 46.79 -18.19 -12.95
N ASP A 649 47.70 -17.74 -13.82
CA ASP A 649 48.36 -16.43 -13.68
C ASP A 649 47.39 -15.24 -13.73
N ASP A 650 46.30 -15.36 -14.49
CA ASP A 650 45.26 -14.32 -14.56
C ASP A 650 44.54 -14.12 -13.22
N LEU A 651 44.23 -15.21 -12.51
CA LEU A 651 43.67 -15.21 -11.17
C LEU A 651 44.68 -14.67 -10.15
N LEU A 652 45.94 -15.12 -10.21
CA LEU A 652 46.99 -14.63 -9.32
C LEU A 652 47.18 -13.12 -9.44
N THR A 653 47.19 -12.61 -10.68
CA THR A 653 47.29 -11.17 -10.94
C THR A 653 46.05 -10.43 -10.42
N ALA A 654 44.85 -10.99 -10.64
CA ALA A 654 43.59 -10.39 -10.19
C ALA A 654 43.50 -10.24 -8.67
N ILE A 655 44.10 -11.15 -7.90
CA ILE A 655 44.14 -11.08 -6.43
C ILE A 655 45.35 -10.31 -5.87
N GLY A 656 46.18 -9.71 -6.72
CA GLY A 656 47.26 -8.81 -6.32
C GLY A 656 48.67 -9.40 -6.36
N VAL A 657 48.90 -10.58 -6.94
CA VAL A 657 50.26 -11.04 -7.26
C VAL A 657 50.84 -10.14 -8.35
N ARG A 658 52.03 -9.58 -8.10
CA ARG A 658 52.59 -8.54 -8.97
C ARG A 658 53.12 -9.12 -10.28
N SER A 659 52.54 -8.70 -11.41
CA SER A 659 53.08 -8.93 -12.77
C SER A 659 54.13 -7.88 -13.16
N ASP A 660 54.06 -6.70 -12.54
CA ASP A 660 54.83 -5.51 -12.87
C ASP A 660 54.91 -4.58 -11.65
N LEU A 661 55.82 -3.60 -11.70
CA LEU A 661 56.00 -2.64 -10.61
C LEU A 661 55.09 -1.44 -10.85
N VAL A 662 54.06 -1.33 -10.00
CA VAL A 662 53.18 -0.16 -9.95
C VAL A 662 53.14 0.32 -8.50
N VAL A 663 53.25 1.64 -8.33
CA VAL A 663 53.10 2.34 -7.06
C VAL A 663 51.89 3.24 -7.20
N THR A 664 50.80 2.90 -6.51
CA THR A 664 49.51 3.60 -6.66
C THR A 664 49.18 4.53 -5.50
N ASP A 665 49.74 4.27 -4.33
CA ASP A 665 49.51 5.03 -3.10
C ASP A 665 50.76 5.04 -2.20
N ALA A 666 50.68 5.78 -1.08
CA ALA A 666 51.76 5.88 -0.10
C ALA A 666 52.11 4.53 0.54
N VAL A 667 51.16 3.59 0.64
CA VAL A 667 51.39 2.26 1.22
C VAL A 667 52.22 1.39 0.28
N ASP A 668 51.91 1.41 -1.02
CA ASP A 668 52.74 0.78 -2.05
C ASP A 668 54.16 1.35 -2.06
N ALA A 669 54.29 2.69 -1.99
CA ALA A 669 55.58 3.36 -1.97
C ALA A 669 56.41 2.93 -0.76
N ALA A 670 55.81 2.91 0.43
CA ALA A 670 56.44 2.45 1.65
C ALA A 670 56.90 0.98 1.56
N ASP A 671 56.09 0.07 0.99
CA ASP A 671 56.48 -1.33 0.81
C ASP A 671 57.69 -1.46 -0.13
N VAL A 672 57.67 -0.74 -1.25
CA VAL A 672 58.77 -0.75 -2.24
C VAL A 672 60.04 -0.17 -1.63
N LEU A 673 59.96 0.96 -0.94
CA LEU A 673 61.12 1.60 -0.28
C LEU A 673 61.69 0.73 0.83
N ARG A 674 60.84 0.12 1.65
CA ARG A 674 61.26 -0.84 2.69
C ARG A 674 62.04 -2.01 2.08
N ARG A 675 61.56 -2.56 0.97
CA ARG A 675 62.25 -3.64 0.25
C ARG A 675 63.54 -3.15 -0.43
N LEU A 676 63.57 -1.93 -0.93
CA LEU A 676 64.80 -1.28 -1.40
C LEU A 676 65.78 -0.99 -0.26
N GLY A 677 65.34 -0.79 0.98
CA GLY A 677 66.19 -0.60 2.15
C GLY A 677 66.70 -1.90 2.79
N ASP A 678 66.17 -3.06 2.38
CA ASP A 678 66.43 -4.36 3.01
C ASP A 678 67.81 -4.96 2.62
N PRO A 679 68.82 -5.01 3.52
CA PRO A 679 70.14 -5.51 3.17
C PRO A 679 70.17 -6.99 2.75
N ASP A 680 69.17 -7.79 3.12
CA ASP A 680 69.08 -9.20 2.74
C ASP A 680 68.58 -9.39 1.29
N ARG A 681 68.07 -8.32 0.67
CA ARG A 681 67.64 -8.31 -0.74
C ARG A 681 68.78 -7.90 -1.67
N THR A 682 69.01 -8.72 -2.69
CA THR A 682 69.99 -8.47 -3.76
C THR A 682 69.31 -8.00 -5.03
N LEU A 683 69.56 -6.76 -5.43
CA LEU A 683 69.06 -6.18 -6.68
C LEU A 683 70.24 -5.77 -7.56
N SER A 684 70.10 -5.86 -8.88
CA SER A 684 71.07 -5.24 -9.80
C SER A 684 70.91 -3.73 -9.80
N ALA A 685 72.01 -2.98 -9.94
CA ALA A 685 72.00 -1.50 -9.94
C ALA A 685 70.96 -0.90 -10.90
N GLY A 686 70.88 -1.43 -12.13
CA GLY A 686 69.89 -0.96 -13.10
C GLY A 686 68.43 -1.26 -12.72
N ARG A 687 68.15 -2.29 -11.91
CA ARG A 687 66.81 -2.54 -11.36
C ARG A 687 66.50 -1.55 -10.24
N ALA A 688 67.43 -1.36 -9.31
CA ALA A 688 67.27 -0.37 -8.23
C ALA A 688 66.98 1.03 -8.78
N MET A 689 67.74 1.49 -9.79
CA MET A 689 67.48 2.76 -10.46
C MET A 689 66.08 2.84 -11.08
N ARG A 690 65.62 1.80 -11.79
CA ARG A 690 64.27 1.78 -12.37
C ARG A 690 63.18 1.75 -11.30
N THR A 691 63.40 1.06 -10.18
CA THR A 691 62.46 1.05 -9.05
C THR A 691 62.34 2.43 -8.42
N HIS A 692 63.47 3.12 -8.19
CA HIS A 692 63.47 4.52 -7.75
C HIS A 692 62.72 5.44 -8.71
N ALA A 693 62.94 5.28 -10.02
CA ALA A 693 62.23 6.06 -11.04
C ALA A 693 60.71 5.84 -11.00
N VAL A 694 60.24 4.60 -10.75
CA VAL A 694 58.80 4.33 -10.59
C VAL A 694 58.23 5.02 -9.34
N VAL A 695 58.95 4.98 -8.22
CA VAL A 695 58.53 5.67 -6.98
C VAL A 695 58.48 7.19 -7.19
N ALA A 696 59.53 7.75 -7.80
CA ALA A 696 59.61 9.19 -8.06
C ALA A 696 58.56 9.68 -9.06
N ALA A 697 58.26 8.88 -10.09
CA ALA A 697 57.16 9.16 -11.01
C ALA A 697 55.80 9.16 -10.29
N ALA A 698 55.59 8.29 -9.29
CA ALA A 698 54.38 8.27 -8.48
C ALA A 698 54.25 9.55 -7.64
N VAL A 699 55.34 10.02 -7.02
CA VAL A 699 55.38 11.32 -6.30
C VAL A 699 55.07 12.48 -7.24
N ARG A 700 55.77 12.59 -8.38
CA ARG A 700 55.54 13.69 -9.33
C ARG A 700 54.14 13.73 -9.93
N SER A 701 53.51 12.57 -10.12
CA SER A 701 52.14 12.51 -10.62
C SER A 701 51.09 12.86 -9.56
N GLY A 702 51.50 13.02 -8.30
CA GLY A 702 50.62 13.26 -7.16
C GLY A 702 49.90 12.00 -6.68
N ALA A 703 50.28 10.81 -7.16
CA ALA A 703 49.74 9.55 -6.67
C ALA A 703 50.26 9.20 -5.27
N VAL A 704 51.42 9.73 -4.90
CA VAL A 704 52.05 9.58 -3.59
C VAL A 704 52.37 10.95 -3.03
N GLU A 705 51.79 11.29 -1.89
CA GLU A 705 52.17 12.47 -1.11
C GLU A 705 53.38 12.11 -0.23
N PRO A 706 54.53 12.79 -0.36
CA PRO A 706 55.72 12.49 0.43
C PRO A 706 55.48 12.46 1.95
N ALA A 707 54.61 13.35 2.44
CA ALA A 707 54.31 13.45 3.88
C ALA A 707 53.57 12.23 4.46
N GLU A 708 52.96 11.39 3.60
CA GLU A 708 52.20 10.20 3.98
C GLU A 708 53.05 8.91 3.96
N VAL A 709 54.29 8.98 3.44
CA VAL A 709 55.20 7.83 3.35
C VAL A 709 56.15 7.82 4.54
N GLU A 710 56.26 6.67 5.20
CA GLU A 710 57.23 6.49 6.28
C GLU A 710 58.66 6.40 5.72
N LEU A 711 59.56 7.25 6.24
CA LEU A 711 60.96 7.28 5.85
C LEU A 711 61.67 5.97 6.23
N CYS A 712 62.52 5.49 5.32
CA CYS A 712 63.33 4.30 5.55
C CYS A 712 64.70 4.67 6.13
N ASP A 713 65.15 3.95 7.15
CA ASP A 713 66.50 4.12 7.73
C ASP A 713 67.63 3.86 6.72
N ARG A 714 67.35 3.09 5.67
CA ARG A 714 68.30 2.68 4.65
C ARG A 714 67.75 2.86 3.26
N VAL A 715 68.63 3.27 2.35
CA VAL A 715 68.35 3.43 0.92
C VAL A 715 69.36 2.66 0.08
N ARG A 716 68.98 2.32 -1.15
CA ARG A 716 69.81 1.55 -2.07
C ARG A 716 70.66 2.49 -2.93
N VAL A 717 71.97 2.41 -2.84
CA VAL A 717 72.90 3.27 -3.61
C VAL A 717 73.30 2.64 -4.95
N LEU A 718 74.06 3.36 -5.76
CA LEU A 718 74.49 2.95 -7.11
C LEU A 718 75.24 1.60 -7.16
N THR A 719 75.92 1.21 -6.07
CA THR A 719 76.57 -0.09 -5.96
C THR A 719 75.58 -1.25 -5.83
N GLY A 720 74.33 -0.99 -5.48
CA GLY A 720 73.31 -1.98 -5.14
C GLY A 720 73.30 -2.38 -3.66
N GLU A 721 74.09 -1.74 -2.81
CA GLU A 721 74.08 -1.95 -1.35
C GLU A 721 73.01 -1.08 -0.66
N ALA A 722 72.36 -1.62 0.38
CA ALA A 722 71.47 -0.83 1.25
C ALA A 722 72.27 -0.20 2.39
N VAL A 723 72.42 1.12 2.37
CA VAL A 723 73.21 1.89 3.33
C VAL A 723 72.33 2.86 4.12
N PRO A 724 72.74 3.30 5.31
CA PRO A 724 72.03 4.32 6.07
C PRO A 724 71.78 5.60 5.27
N ALA A 725 70.54 6.12 5.29
CA ALA A 725 70.13 7.27 4.49
C ALA A 725 70.92 8.56 4.82
N ASP A 726 71.36 8.71 6.08
CA ASP A 726 72.14 9.87 6.58
C ASP A 726 73.54 10.01 5.96
N ARG A 727 73.96 9.05 5.13
CA ARG A 727 75.26 9.05 4.43
C ARG A 727 75.11 9.13 2.91
N VAL A 728 73.90 9.38 2.43
CA VAL A 728 73.58 9.30 1.00
C VAL A 728 73.18 10.67 0.48
N VAL A 729 73.64 10.98 -0.72
CA VAL A 729 73.23 12.15 -1.50
C VAL A 729 72.43 11.71 -2.72
N MET A 730 71.46 12.53 -3.12
CA MET A 730 70.71 12.35 -4.37
C MET A 730 71.51 12.93 -5.53
N LEU A 731 71.77 12.13 -6.57
CA LEU A 731 72.40 12.62 -7.79
C LEU A 731 71.39 13.39 -8.65
N ASP A 732 71.42 14.71 -8.58
CA ASP A 732 70.61 15.62 -9.40
C ASP A 732 71.24 15.89 -10.77
N SER A 733 72.57 15.89 -10.85
CA SER A 733 73.29 16.24 -12.07
C SER A 733 74.43 15.26 -12.37
N PRO A 734 74.63 14.84 -13.64
CA PRO A 734 75.53 13.74 -13.98
C PRO A 734 77.03 14.03 -13.78
N TRP A 735 77.46 15.29 -13.77
CA TRP A 735 78.87 15.64 -13.52
C TRP A 735 79.28 15.44 -12.06
N LEU A 736 78.32 15.53 -11.13
CA LEU A 736 78.57 15.37 -9.68
C LEU A 736 79.06 13.95 -9.35
N LEU A 737 78.69 12.94 -10.15
CA LEU A 737 79.15 11.57 -9.96
C LEU A 737 80.69 11.43 -10.02
N ALA A 738 81.40 12.39 -10.60
CA ALA A 738 82.86 12.39 -10.63
C ALA A 738 83.50 12.70 -9.26
N VAL A 739 82.76 13.27 -8.31
CA VAL A 739 83.27 13.72 -7.00
C VAL A 739 82.61 13.03 -5.80
N PHE A 740 81.59 12.20 -6.03
CA PHE A 740 80.97 11.37 -5.00
C PHE A 740 81.25 9.88 -5.25
N PRO A 741 81.61 9.10 -4.20
CA PRO A 741 81.79 7.65 -4.34
C PRO A 741 80.44 6.97 -4.58
N ALA A 742 80.43 5.90 -5.38
CA ALA A 742 79.19 5.21 -5.76
C ALA A 742 78.43 4.59 -4.56
N GLU A 743 79.12 4.33 -3.44
CA GLU A 743 78.50 3.85 -2.19
C GLU A 743 77.74 4.93 -1.39
N GLU A 744 77.89 6.21 -1.73
CA GLU A 744 77.21 7.34 -1.07
C GLU A 744 76.15 7.99 -1.98
N VAL A 745 75.93 7.45 -3.18
CA VAL A 745 75.10 8.10 -4.19
C VAL A 745 73.90 7.25 -4.51
N LEU A 746 72.71 7.85 -4.38
CA LEU A 746 71.48 7.34 -4.95
C LEU A 746 71.21 8.10 -6.25
N ALA A 747 70.95 7.38 -7.34
CA ALA A 747 70.59 8.01 -8.61
C ALA A 747 69.22 7.53 -9.09
N ALA A 748 68.44 8.50 -9.57
CA ALA A 748 67.26 8.31 -10.39
C ALA A 748 67.51 8.93 -11.78
N ASP A 749 66.48 9.04 -12.61
CA ASP A 749 66.54 9.94 -13.76
C ASP A 749 66.78 11.39 -13.25
N PRO A 750 67.49 12.29 -13.95
CA PRO A 750 67.67 13.67 -13.48
C PRO A 750 66.34 14.41 -13.24
N ASP A 751 65.32 14.17 -14.07
CA ASP A 751 63.98 14.72 -13.84
C ASP A 751 63.32 14.13 -12.56
N ASP A 752 63.77 12.93 -12.18
CA ASP A 752 63.60 12.14 -10.95
C ASP A 752 63.96 12.80 -9.62
N ALA A 753 65.08 13.52 -9.64
CA ALA A 753 65.97 13.61 -8.49
C ALA A 753 65.35 14.42 -7.33
N GLU A 754 64.79 15.59 -7.62
CA GLU A 754 64.18 16.46 -6.60
C GLU A 754 63.01 15.78 -5.89
N ALA A 755 62.09 15.16 -6.64
CA ALA A 755 60.92 14.49 -6.09
C ALA A 755 61.31 13.31 -5.18
N LEU A 756 62.34 12.55 -5.56
CA LEU A 756 62.82 11.44 -4.75
C LEU A 756 63.65 11.91 -3.55
N ALA A 757 64.39 13.01 -3.68
CA ALA A 757 65.14 13.62 -2.59
C ALA A 757 64.20 14.15 -1.50
N GLU A 758 63.11 14.81 -1.91
CA GLU A 758 62.05 15.26 -1.00
C GLU A 758 61.38 14.07 -0.30
N LEU A 759 61.03 13.02 -1.03
CA LEU A 759 60.42 11.80 -0.46
C LEU A 759 61.31 11.11 0.57
N LEU A 760 62.62 11.04 0.32
CA LEU A 760 63.57 10.31 1.16
C LEU A 760 64.29 11.19 2.18
N ASP A 761 64.00 12.50 2.21
CA ASP A 761 64.70 13.51 3.02
C ASP A 761 66.23 13.47 2.81
N LEU A 762 66.66 13.41 1.53
CA LEU A 762 68.07 13.36 1.14
C LEU A 762 68.55 14.71 0.59
N PRO A 763 69.78 15.15 0.89
CA PRO A 763 70.38 16.32 0.25
C PRO A 763 70.67 16.06 -1.23
N LEU A 764 70.54 17.08 -2.08
CA LEU A 764 71.00 17.01 -3.46
C LEU A 764 72.53 17.06 -3.51
N ALA A 765 73.13 16.33 -4.44
CA ALA A 765 74.58 16.28 -4.58
C ALA A 765 75.16 17.66 -4.96
N ALA A 766 74.40 18.50 -5.67
CA ALA A 766 74.80 19.88 -5.97
C ALA A 766 74.95 20.75 -4.72
N ASP A 767 74.10 20.56 -3.69
CA ASP A 767 74.13 21.34 -2.44
C ASP A 767 75.36 21.01 -1.59
N GLU A 768 75.97 19.85 -1.83
CA GLU A 768 77.16 19.35 -1.13
C GLU A 768 78.49 19.74 -1.81
N VAL A 769 78.43 20.58 -2.87
CA VAL A 769 79.61 21.10 -3.58
C VAL A 769 79.63 22.63 -3.55
N ASP A 770 80.77 23.21 -3.16
CA ASP A 770 80.92 24.67 -3.09
C ASP A 770 80.82 25.33 -4.48
N ALA A 771 80.19 26.51 -4.57
CA ALA A 771 80.06 27.27 -5.82
C ALA A 771 81.42 27.66 -6.47
N ASP A 772 82.47 27.83 -5.65
CA ASP A 772 83.84 28.14 -6.09
C ASP A 772 84.75 26.90 -6.13
N ALA A 773 84.18 25.69 -6.27
CA ALA A 773 84.91 24.43 -6.16
C ALA A 773 85.92 24.17 -7.29
N LEU A 774 85.82 24.84 -8.44
CA LEU A 774 86.69 24.56 -9.59
C LEU A 774 88.18 24.86 -9.31
N VAL A 775 89.04 23.94 -9.72
CA VAL A 775 90.50 24.00 -9.62
C VAL A 775 91.11 23.71 -10.99
N GLY A 776 91.67 24.74 -11.63
CA GLY A 776 92.31 24.61 -12.94
C GLY A 776 92.32 25.95 -13.69
N ASP A 777 93.36 26.16 -14.50
CA ASP A 777 93.46 27.32 -15.39
C ASP A 777 92.90 26.95 -16.77
N GLY A 778 91.65 27.29 -17.01
CA GLY A 778 90.95 26.96 -18.26
C GLY A 778 90.96 28.09 -19.30
N VAL A 779 90.88 27.71 -20.57
CA VAL A 779 90.77 28.65 -21.71
C VAL A 779 89.37 28.58 -22.29
N ALA A 780 88.67 29.71 -22.33
CA ALA A 780 87.36 29.80 -22.98
C ALA A 780 87.50 29.79 -24.52
N VAL A 781 86.85 28.82 -25.16
CA VAL A 781 86.86 28.62 -26.62
C VAL A 781 85.42 28.49 -27.11
N ALA A 782 85.10 29.03 -28.29
CA ALA A 782 83.78 28.81 -28.89
C ALA A 782 83.66 27.36 -29.39
N TRP A 783 82.50 26.72 -29.18
CA TRP A 783 82.28 25.35 -29.65
C TRP A 783 82.55 25.18 -31.16
N SER A 784 82.27 26.21 -31.97
CA SER A 784 82.53 26.24 -33.41
C SER A 784 84.01 26.26 -33.81
N ASP A 785 84.90 26.64 -32.89
CA ASP A 785 86.34 26.73 -33.15
C ASP A 785 87.04 25.37 -32.90
N LEU A 786 86.34 24.41 -32.31
CA LEU A 786 86.82 23.05 -32.05
C LEU A 786 86.52 22.14 -33.25
N GLY A 787 87.50 21.97 -34.15
CA GLY A 787 87.32 21.23 -35.41
C GLY A 787 86.85 19.78 -35.24
N ALA A 788 87.27 19.09 -34.18
CA ALA A 788 86.81 17.73 -33.87
C ALA A 788 85.33 17.70 -33.47
N VAL A 789 84.85 18.71 -32.72
CA VAL A 789 83.43 18.87 -32.37
C VAL A 789 82.60 19.11 -33.63
N VAL A 790 83.04 20.01 -34.52
CA VAL A 790 82.34 20.30 -35.78
C VAL A 790 82.19 19.03 -36.63
N ALA A 791 83.27 18.24 -36.77
CA ALA A 791 83.25 17.00 -37.54
C ALA A 791 82.37 15.92 -36.90
N ALA A 792 82.43 15.76 -35.57
CA ALA A 792 81.58 14.82 -34.84
C ALA A 792 80.10 15.21 -34.97
N SER A 793 79.76 16.49 -34.78
CA SER A 793 78.40 17.02 -34.94
C SER A 793 77.86 16.84 -36.37
N GLU A 794 78.69 17.02 -37.40
CA GLU A 794 78.30 16.74 -38.80
C GLU A 794 77.98 15.24 -39.01
N LEU A 795 78.80 14.34 -38.46
CA LEU A 795 78.61 12.89 -38.60
C LEU A 795 77.34 12.38 -37.91
N VAL A 796 76.92 12.99 -36.78
CA VAL A 796 75.68 12.64 -36.08
C VAL A 796 74.46 13.46 -36.52
N ASP A 797 74.60 14.32 -37.54
CA ASP A 797 73.57 15.23 -38.04
C ASP A 797 72.98 16.14 -36.94
N ARG A 798 73.86 16.75 -36.14
CA ARG A 798 73.51 17.67 -35.03
C ARG A 798 74.11 19.05 -35.23
N PRO A 799 73.41 20.11 -34.78
CA PRO A 799 74.01 21.44 -34.72
C PRO A 799 75.14 21.48 -33.68
N VAL A 800 76.20 22.22 -33.99
CA VAL A 800 77.24 22.56 -33.00
C VAL A 800 76.62 23.52 -31.97
N PRO A 801 76.83 23.32 -30.65
CA PRO A 801 76.28 24.21 -29.63
C PRO A 801 76.66 25.68 -29.85
N ALA A 802 75.74 26.58 -29.52
CA ALA A 802 76.06 28.00 -29.45
C ALA A 802 76.74 28.32 -28.09
N GLY A 803 77.73 29.22 -28.09
CA GLY A 803 78.39 29.68 -26.87
C GLY A 803 79.82 29.18 -26.72
N ILE A 804 80.31 29.17 -25.48
CA ILE A 804 81.69 28.82 -25.13
C ILE A 804 81.75 27.54 -24.30
N VAL A 805 82.90 26.88 -24.38
CA VAL A 805 83.35 25.82 -23.48
C VAL A 805 84.70 26.23 -22.90
N VAL A 806 84.91 25.96 -21.62
CA VAL A 806 86.20 26.23 -20.97
C VAL A 806 87.00 24.93 -20.98
N VAL A 807 88.11 24.91 -21.73
CA VAL A 807 88.97 23.74 -21.88
C VAL A 807 90.16 23.85 -20.92
N HIS A 808 90.40 22.79 -20.14
CA HIS A 808 91.46 22.70 -19.13
C HIS A 808 92.44 21.59 -19.49
N ASP A 809 93.73 21.80 -19.21
CA ASP A 809 94.74 20.73 -19.29
C ASP A 809 94.54 19.69 -18.17
N GLN A 810 94.14 20.15 -16.98
CA GLN A 810 93.73 19.33 -15.84
C GLN A 810 92.58 20.04 -15.13
N LEU A 811 91.46 19.34 -14.97
CA LEU A 811 90.26 19.87 -14.33
C LEU A 811 90.03 19.18 -12.99
N GLY A 812 89.98 19.98 -11.92
CA GLY A 812 89.68 19.50 -10.58
C GLY A 812 88.49 20.22 -9.95
N VAL A 813 87.85 19.57 -9.00
CA VAL A 813 86.74 20.11 -8.21
C VAL A 813 87.03 19.85 -6.73
N ARG A 814 86.90 20.88 -5.91
CA ARG A 814 87.14 20.85 -4.47
C ARG A 814 85.85 20.51 -3.73
N ARG A 815 85.91 19.49 -2.88
CA ARG A 815 84.89 19.12 -1.89
C ARG A 815 85.52 19.19 -0.48
N ALA A 816 84.69 19.07 0.56
CA ALA A 816 85.13 19.07 1.95
C ALA A 816 86.25 18.07 2.28
N ASP A 817 86.34 16.94 1.55
CA ASP A 817 87.31 15.87 1.74
C ASP A 817 88.59 16.01 0.89
N GLY A 818 88.61 16.88 -0.13
CA GLY A 818 89.78 17.10 -0.96
C GLY A 818 89.50 17.67 -2.35
N VAL A 819 90.52 17.65 -3.21
CA VAL A 819 90.38 18.00 -4.64
C VAL A 819 90.29 16.72 -5.45
N HIS A 820 89.18 16.57 -6.18
CA HIS A 820 88.89 15.44 -7.05
C HIS A 820 89.16 15.82 -8.49
N GLN A 821 89.87 14.96 -9.24
CA GLN A 821 90.11 15.18 -10.68
C GLN A 821 88.89 14.72 -11.47
N VAL A 822 88.36 15.59 -12.34
CA VAL A 822 87.15 15.33 -13.12
C VAL A 822 87.42 15.59 -14.60
N SER A 823 86.80 14.83 -15.49
CA SER A 823 86.98 15.03 -16.93
C SER A 823 86.11 16.17 -17.49
N TRP A 824 85.06 16.55 -16.76
CA TRP A 824 84.10 17.57 -17.16
C TRP A 824 83.32 18.07 -15.94
N TRP A 825 82.79 19.29 -16.03
CA TRP A 825 81.99 19.92 -14.99
C TRP A 825 81.06 20.98 -15.60
N VAL A 826 79.95 21.27 -14.94
CA VAL A 826 79.06 22.39 -15.30
C VAL A 826 78.89 23.29 -14.09
N THR A 827 79.15 24.57 -14.25
CA THR A 827 78.97 25.59 -13.20
C THR A 827 77.51 26.01 -13.09
N GLU A 828 77.15 26.66 -11.98
CA GLU A 828 75.76 27.11 -11.72
C GLU A 828 75.23 28.09 -12.79
N ASP A 829 76.12 28.86 -13.43
CA ASP A 829 75.79 29.73 -14.57
C ASP A 829 75.64 28.99 -15.91
N GLY A 830 75.71 27.66 -15.89
CA GLY A 830 75.51 26.77 -17.04
C GLY A 830 76.72 26.66 -17.97
N VAL A 831 77.88 27.19 -17.58
CA VAL A 831 79.10 27.12 -18.40
C VAL A 831 79.70 25.71 -18.29
N VAL A 832 80.01 25.12 -19.45
CA VAL A 832 80.59 23.78 -19.53
C VAL A 832 82.12 23.88 -19.45
N HIS A 833 82.71 23.16 -18.50
CA HIS A 833 84.14 22.99 -18.31
C HIS A 833 84.53 21.56 -18.69
N VAL A 834 85.56 21.39 -19.50
CA VAL A 834 86.04 20.07 -19.94
C VAL A 834 87.54 19.97 -19.81
N GLU A 835 88.04 18.80 -19.44
CA GLU A 835 89.44 18.45 -19.63
C GLU A 835 89.69 18.20 -21.14
N ASP A 836 90.87 18.56 -21.65
CA ASP A 836 91.27 18.35 -23.06
C ASP A 836 91.51 16.87 -23.39
N THR A 837 90.44 16.09 -23.30
CA THR A 837 90.37 14.66 -23.60
C THR A 837 89.09 14.37 -24.40
N PRO A 838 89.09 13.34 -25.27
CA PRO A 838 87.88 12.93 -25.98
C PRO A 838 86.70 12.64 -25.04
N SER A 839 86.95 12.02 -23.88
CA SER A 839 85.91 11.72 -22.89
C SER A 839 85.34 12.97 -22.22
N GLY A 840 86.19 13.93 -21.83
CA GLY A 840 85.75 15.19 -21.23
C GLY A 840 84.93 16.03 -22.21
N MET A 841 85.48 16.22 -23.41
CA MET A 841 84.85 16.96 -24.50
C MET A 841 83.51 16.33 -24.94
N ALA A 842 83.44 14.99 -25.02
CA ALA A 842 82.21 14.29 -25.39
C ALA A 842 81.08 14.48 -24.39
N ARG A 843 81.37 14.39 -23.08
CA ARG A 843 80.37 14.58 -22.02
C ARG A 843 79.87 16.02 -22.00
N GLY A 844 80.79 16.99 -22.11
CA GLY A 844 80.42 18.40 -22.21
C GLY A 844 79.59 18.71 -23.45
N LEU A 845 79.96 18.16 -24.61
CA LEU A 845 79.22 18.32 -25.86
C LEU A 845 77.82 17.70 -25.77
N ALA A 846 77.73 16.45 -25.30
CA ALA A 846 76.48 15.73 -25.11
C ALA A 846 75.51 16.48 -24.20
N TRP A 847 76.03 17.07 -23.11
CA TRP A 847 75.24 17.91 -22.21
C TRP A 847 74.78 19.20 -22.90
N ALA A 848 75.68 19.90 -23.59
CA ALA A 848 75.38 21.17 -24.26
C ALA A 848 74.34 21.04 -25.40
N VAL A 849 74.21 19.87 -26.02
CA VAL A 849 73.18 19.60 -27.06
C VAL A 849 71.94 18.88 -26.54
N ASP A 850 71.84 18.61 -25.23
CA ASP A 850 70.74 17.84 -24.63
C ASP A 850 70.60 16.42 -25.23
N ARG A 851 71.75 15.73 -25.41
CA ARG A 851 71.87 14.36 -25.97
C ARG A 851 72.79 13.51 -25.10
N TRP A 852 72.49 13.42 -23.81
CA TRP A 852 73.33 12.71 -22.85
C TRP A 852 73.54 11.23 -23.21
N ASP A 853 72.57 10.59 -23.86
CA ASP A 853 72.63 9.22 -24.38
C ASP A 853 73.74 9.02 -25.44
N GLU A 854 74.05 10.06 -26.22
CA GLU A 854 75.07 10.03 -27.27
C GLU A 854 76.50 10.21 -26.75
N ARG A 855 76.73 10.49 -25.46
CA ARG A 855 78.06 10.81 -24.90
C ARG A 855 79.15 9.78 -25.22
N HIS A 856 78.81 8.50 -25.30
CA HIS A 856 79.77 7.42 -25.60
C HIS A 856 80.07 7.36 -27.11
N LEU A 857 79.06 7.60 -27.94
CA LEU A 857 79.22 7.73 -29.39
C LEU A 857 80.07 8.96 -29.72
N LEU A 858 79.77 10.10 -29.10
CA LEU A 858 80.54 11.33 -29.26
C LEU A 858 81.98 11.17 -28.79
N ALA A 859 82.25 10.39 -27.74
CA ALA A 859 83.62 10.09 -27.32
C ALA A 859 84.40 9.33 -28.40
N ALA A 860 83.79 8.33 -29.03
CA ALA A 860 84.41 7.60 -30.14
C ALA A 860 84.64 8.49 -31.37
N LEU A 861 83.69 9.36 -31.70
CA LEU A 861 83.81 10.29 -32.84
C LEU A 861 84.80 11.43 -32.60
N LEU A 862 84.98 11.88 -31.35
CA LEU A 862 85.98 12.88 -31.01
C LEU A 862 87.39 12.29 -30.98
N GLU A 863 87.53 10.98 -30.73
CA GLU A 863 88.79 10.25 -30.88
C GLU A 863 89.12 9.98 -32.36
N GLU A 864 88.13 9.56 -33.16
CA GLU A 864 88.28 9.32 -34.60
C GLU A 864 87.04 9.80 -35.40
N PRO A 865 87.07 11.02 -35.97
CA PRO A 865 85.90 11.61 -36.64
C PRO A 865 85.76 11.05 -38.07
N THR A 866 85.38 9.77 -38.16
CA THR A 866 85.16 9.08 -39.43
C THR A 866 83.81 8.38 -39.46
N ALA A 867 83.25 8.21 -40.66
CA ALA A 867 82.04 7.41 -40.85
C ALA A 867 82.23 5.93 -40.45
N GLY A 868 83.47 5.44 -40.41
CA GLY A 868 83.79 4.10 -39.92
C GLY A 868 83.56 3.98 -38.41
N ALA A 869 84.03 4.96 -37.64
CA ALA A 869 83.83 5.00 -36.19
C ALA A 869 82.35 5.22 -35.80
N TYR A 870 81.56 5.92 -36.62
CA TYR A 870 80.12 6.10 -36.39
C TYR A 870 79.30 4.81 -36.56
N LEU A 871 79.71 3.93 -37.49
CA LEU A 871 78.97 2.71 -37.84
C LEU A 871 79.43 1.47 -37.07
N ALA A 872 80.60 1.52 -36.43
CA ALA A 872 81.17 0.47 -35.61
C ALA A 872 80.60 0.53 -34.18
#